data_AF-A0A1G9CC15-F1
#
_entry.id   AF-A0A1G9CC15-F1
#
_cell.length_a   1.000
_cell.length_b   1.000
_cell.length_c   1.000
_cell.angle_alpha   90.00
_cell.angle_beta   90.00
_cell.angle_gamma   90.00
#
_symmetry.space_group_name_H-M   'P 1'
#
loop_
_entity.id
_entity.type
_entity.pdbx_description
1 polymer ?
#
loop_
_entity_poly.entity_id
_entity_poly.type
_entity_poly.pdbx_seq_one_letter_code
_entity_poly.pdbx_strand_id
1 'polypeptide(L)'
;MKSQTSLLNKGLFSHFSGTIFWLTVVFMAMNIIALPLSLWIVTYDRDLIPGYTMPDNLLFQMSAGQIIIGMIFSVFLAMFLLNYLNDEASSDFMHSLPIKRTAVLTHALMTGFAAITIPLLITAVILLLERIVFIPEIALMEIGKWLLYSIFVNCVIFLISVFAGFLVNGIFLHLQMILLALFLPLALWGLIYGAAAVLFDGISQSFIEHSEPVLNATFPYIAVTQLYSGLDVTLNLVWAIIAAVLLLLSFVLYRYRKNEYVTDSFNYQWLKSALVAVLSTGGMLAMGTAVSLLVIPLSVTISIVGFIIGAIVTYIIAEMLFQKNAKIDMNWKTFLLTLIVIGVFWAIFIPAWSNYTSSVPEASKVDSVYVSSDYEYYTNTSIEEYFEDGFLYDNHPRTIQNAVNIHEAAVQEKSVPGNYSGEETAILNIKYKMTDGTVMSRSFSTLKADAPLFADVNNLKNSQYDINSDFLANLKQHPDMIDLTLFSGMVNADKSFIDDYKENTDALMSYNPYIVNQTGQVEMSANYKNNYESGFSSIYNSAVLDRIHASDISVSDTLFLDQSSAMYVAEPEQADMADFFTDYHSLNIEELTEKYNLKALSAAEKEETLTAVNNGELAPEGNKLLLFSYPNYTATSEDYAADIDFSIIAIQ
;
A
#
# COMPACT_ATOMS: atom_id res chain seq x y z
N MET A 1 29.97 6.76 60.00
CA MET A 1 30.58 7.08 58.69
C MET A 1 29.45 7.14 57.67
N LYS A 2 29.14 8.32 57.12
CA LYS A 2 28.09 8.48 56.10
C LYS A 2 28.67 8.03 54.75
N SER A 3 28.02 7.07 54.11
CA SER A 3 28.36 6.59 52.76
C SER A 3 28.43 7.79 51.79
N GLN A 4 29.60 8.02 51.19
CA GLN A 4 29.96 9.27 50.51
C GLN A 4 29.76 9.28 49.00
N THR A 5 29.09 8.29 48.40
CA THR A 5 28.77 8.30 46.96
C THR A 5 27.46 7.55 46.69
N SER A 6 26.33 8.24 46.84
CA SER A 6 25.09 7.82 46.17
C SER A 6 25.30 7.99 44.66
N LEU A 7 25.09 6.93 43.88
CA LEU A 7 25.12 6.98 42.40
C LEU A 7 24.06 7.95 41.84
N LEU A 8 23.00 8.20 42.61
CA LEU A 8 21.92 9.14 42.30
C LEU A 8 22.17 10.51 42.95
N ASN A 9 22.36 11.52 42.10
CA ASN A 9 22.35 12.93 42.48
C ASN A 9 20.92 13.47 42.43
N LYS A 10 20.31 13.64 43.61
CA LYS A 10 18.93 14.12 43.76
C LYS A 10 18.70 15.50 43.11
N GLY A 11 19.71 16.37 43.10
CA GLY A 11 19.62 17.70 42.49
C GLY A 11 19.47 17.62 40.97
N LEU A 12 20.31 16.81 40.31
CA LEU A 12 20.20 16.59 38.86
C LEU A 12 18.88 15.93 38.47
N PHE A 13 18.46 14.90 39.21
CA PHE A 13 17.19 14.23 38.94
C PHE A 13 16.00 15.19 39.09
N SER A 14 16.00 16.01 40.13
CA SER A 14 14.95 17.03 40.35
C SER A 14 14.97 18.11 39.27
N HIS A 15 16.15 18.52 38.80
CA HIS A 15 16.30 19.50 37.71
C HIS A 15 15.65 18.97 36.42
N PHE A 16 16.09 17.81 35.93
CA PHE A 16 15.55 17.23 34.71
C PHE A 16 14.05 16.92 34.84
N SER A 17 13.63 16.33 35.96
CA SER A 17 12.20 16.02 36.19
C SER A 17 11.34 17.29 36.16
N GLY A 18 11.83 18.39 36.75
CA GLY A 18 11.14 19.68 36.72
C GLY A 18 10.97 20.23 35.31
N THR A 19 12.00 20.10 34.46
CA THR A 19 11.96 20.57 33.06
C THR A 19 10.86 19.88 32.24
N ILE A 20 10.64 18.59 32.45
CA ILE A 20 9.74 17.77 31.63
C ILE A 20 8.41 17.42 32.32
N PHE A 21 8.18 17.91 33.54
CA PHE A 21 7.03 17.52 34.35
C PHE A 21 5.70 17.77 33.64
N TRP A 22 5.51 18.98 33.12
CA TRP A 22 4.29 19.36 32.40
C TRP A 22 4.06 18.48 31.16
N LEU A 23 5.13 18.18 30.41
CA LEU A 23 5.07 17.34 29.21
C LEU A 23 4.65 15.90 29.58
N THR A 24 5.17 15.38 30.69
CA THR A 24 4.83 14.04 31.20
C THR A 24 3.37 13.96 31.64
N VAL A 25 2.85 15.01 32.29
CA VAL A 25 1.43 15.10 32.68
C VAL A 25 0.52 15.14 31.46
N VAL A 26 0.87 15.94 30.44
CA VAL A 26 0.11 16.01 29.18
C VAL A 26 0.13 14.65 28.47
N PHE A 27 1.30 13.99 28.39
CA PHE A 27 1.39 12.65 27.82
C PHE A 27 0.51 11.66 28.57
N MET A 28 0.55 11.64 29.90
CA MET A 28 -0.30 10.77 30.71
C MET A 28 -1.79 10.99 30.43
N ALA A 29 -2.24 12.25 30.38
CA ALA A 29 -3.63 12.58 30.05
C ALA A 29 -4.02 12.11 28.65
N MET A 30 -3.16 12.35 27.64
CA MET A 30 -3.41 11.92 26.27
C MET A 30 -3.41 10.38 26.13
N ASN A 31 -2.56 9.64 26.85
CA ASN A 31 -2.61 8.17 26.83
C ASN A 31 -3.95 7.64 27.36
N ILE A 32 -4.45 8.22 28.45
CA ILE A 32 -5.72 7.80 29.06
C ILE A 32 -6.89 8.07 28.11
N ILE A 33 -6.87 9.21 27.41
CA ILE A 33 -7.88 9.55 26.40
C ILE A 33 -7.77 8.63 25.18
N ALA A 34 -6.56 8.41 24.69
CA ALA A 34 -6.34 7.73 23.41
C ALA A 34 -6.61 6.22 23.46
N LEU A 35 -6.48 5.57 24.62
CA LEU A 35 -6.63 4.12 24.72
C LEU A 35 -7.71 3.66 25.74
N PRO A 36 -7.57 3.85 27.07
CA PRO A 36 -8.63 3.46 28.01
C PRO A 36 -10.00 4.07 27.69
N LEU A 37 -10.06 5.40 27.52
CA LEU A 37 -11.34 6.07 27.24
C LEU A 37 -11.91 5.67 25.87
N SER A 38 -11.07 5.50 24.84
CA SER A 38 -11.53 5.10 23.52
C SER A 38 -12.09 3.67 23.55
N LEU A 39 -11.41 2.74 24.23
CA LEU A 39 -11.92 1.38 24.47
C LEU A 39 -13.26 1.43 25.21
N TRP A 40 -13.35 2.22 26.27
CA TRP A 40 -14.61 2.37 27.01
C TRP A 40 -15.75 2.84 26.09
N ILE A 41 -15.53 3.87 25.26
CA ILE A 41 -16.55 4.38 24.33
C ILE A 41 -17.01 3.31 23.33
N VAL A 42 -16.08 2.60 22.70
CA VAL A 42 -16.41 1.59 21.67
C VAL A 42 -17.12 0.38 22.28
N THR A 43 -16.76 0.02 23.51
CA THR A 43 -17.32 -1.17 24.17
C THR A 43 -18.62 -0.89 24.95
N TYR A 44 -18.98 0.38 25.16
CA TYR A 44 -20.17 0.77 25.93
C TYR A 44 -21.49 0.43 25.23
N ASP A 45 -21.57 0.56 23.90
CA ASP A 45 -22.83 0.43 23.14
C ASP A 45 -23.02 -0.95 22.47
N ARG A 46 -22.13 -1.91 22.75
CA ARG A 46 -22.08 -3.23 22.10
C ARG A 46 -23.36 -4.06 22.24
N ASP A 47 -24.11 -3.87 23.31
CA ASP A 47 -25.36 -4.60 23.58
C ASP A 47 -26.54 -4.06 22.74
N LEU A 48 -26.40 -2.90 22.08
CA LEU A 48 -27.43 -2.31 21.22
C LEU A 48 -27.29 -2.69 19.74
N ILE A 49 -26.18 -3.32 19.35
CA ILE A 49 -25.90 -3.70 17.96
C ILE A 49 -25.94 -5.23 17.84
N PRO A 50 -27.06 -5.82 17.36
CA PRO A 50 -27.16 -7.26 17.17
C PRO A 50 -26.08 -7.76 16.22
N GLY A 51 -25.31 -8.77 16.64
CA GLY A 51 -24.27 -9.41 15.82
C GLY A 51 -22.87 -8.79 15.92
N TYR A 52 -22.64 -7.77 16.75
CA TYR A 52 -21.30 -7.20 16.94
C TYR A 52 -20.34 -8.19 17.64
N THR A 53 -19.33 -8.67 16.92
CA THR A 53 -18.23 -9.47 17.46
C THR A 53 -16.97 -8.62 17.63
N MET A 54 -16.37 -8.62 18.82
CA MET A 54 -15.11 -7.90 19.03
C MET A 54 -13.95 -8.53 18.26
N PRO A 55 -13.08 -7.72 17.62
CA PRO A 55 -11.83 -8.21 17.05
C PRO A 55 -10.92 -8.84 18.12
N ASP A 56 -10.27 -9.96 17.79
CA ASP A 56 -9.39 -10.69 18.72
C ASP A 56 -8.18 -9.85 19.19
N ASN A 57 -7.72 -8.89 18.37
CA ASN A 57 -6.61 -7.98 18.65
C ASN A 57 -7.07 -6.52 18.92
N LEU A 58 -8.31 -6.31 19.35
CA LEU A 58 -8.92 -4.98 19.57
C LEU A 58 -8.00 -4.02 20.35
N LEU A 59 -7.40 -4.48 21.46
CA LEU A 59 -6.49 -3.66 22.27
C LEU A 59 -5.33 -3.08 21.45
N PHE A 60 -4.73 -3.91 20.59
CA PHE A 60 -3.59 -3.51 19.77
C PHE A 60 -4.02 -2.56 18.66
N GLN A 61 -5.10 -2.87 17.94
CA GLN A 61 -5.62 -1.99 16.90
C GLN A 61 -5.97 -0.59 17.45
N MET A 62 -6.67 -0.53 18.59
CA MET A 62 -7.05 0.73 19.23
C MET A 62 -5.87 1.49 19.82
N SER A 63 -4.75 0.81 20.11
CA SER A 63 -3.55 1.45 20.64
C SER A 63 -2.74 2.25 19.61
N ALA A 64 -3.03 2.14 18.31
CA ALA A 64 -2.27 2.82 17.26
C ALA A 64 -2.15 4.33 17.49
N GLY A 65 -3.26 5.01 17.80
CA GLY A 65 -3.25 6.45 18.11
C GLY A 65 -2.43 6.78 19.36
N GLN A 66 -2.52 5.95 20.40
CA GLN A 66 -1.77 6.10 21.64
C GLN A 66 -0.25 5.92 21.41
N ILE A 67 0.15 4.94 20.60
CA ILE A 67 1.55 4.71 20.22
C ILE A 67 2.11 5.91 19.45
N ILE A 68 1.36 6.46 18.49
CA ILE A 68 1.77 7.66 17.73
C ILE A 68 1.98 8.85 18.68
N ILE A 69 1.05 9.09 19.60
CA ILE A 69 1.18 10.12 20.64
C ILE A 69 2.44 9.89 21.48
N GLY A 70 2.74 8.64 21.84
CA GLY A 70 3.96 8.25 22.55
C GLY A 70 5.24 8.54 21.77
N MET A 71 5.28 8.22 20.48
CA MET A 71 6.43 8.54 19.64
C MET A 71 6.67 10.05 19.60
N ILE A 72 5.62 10.86 19.40
CA ILE A 72 5.71 12.33 19.41
C ILE A 72 6.21 12.83 20.77
N PHE A 73 5.66 12.31 21.87
CA PHE A 73 6.12 12.62 23.22
C PHE A 73 7.61 12.29 23.41
N SER A 74 8.06 11.11 22.96
CA SER A 74 9.43 10.63 23.09
C SER A 74 10.44 11.52 22.35
N VAL A 75 10.04 12.05 21.18
CA VAL A 75 10.80 13.06 20.43
C VAL A 75 10.97 14.33 21.27
N PHE A 76 9.86 14.91 21.75
CA PHE A 76 9.92 16.13 22.56
C PHE A 76 10.68 15.91 23.87
N LEU A 77 10.48 14.77 24.53
CA LEU A 77 11.15 14.40 25.77
C LEU A 77 12.68 14.46 25.61
N ALA A 78 13.23 13.89 24.53
CA ALA A 78 14.66 13.98 24.24
C ALA A 78 15.12 15.42 24.00
N MET A 79 14.35 16.20 23.23
CA MET A 79 14.65 17.61 22.94
C MET A 79 14.71 18.46 24.21
N PHE A 80 13.72 18.35 25.10
CA PHE A 80 13.69 19.11 26.35
C PHE A 80 14.79 18.68 27.33
N LEU A 81 15.05 17.37 27.47
CA LEU A 81 16.11 16.87 28.34
C LEU A 81 17.51 17.28 27.89
N LEU A 82 17.74 17.37 26.57
CA LEU A 82 19.02 17.76 25.99
C LEU A 82 19.11 19.26 25.68
N ASN A 83 18.07 20.05 25.98
CA ASN A 83 18.05 21.47 25.62
C ASN A 83 19.19 22.27 26.27
N TYR A 84 19.72 21.82 27.42
CA TYR A 84 20.89 22.44 28.05
C TYR A 84 22.16 22.39 27.18
N LEU A 85 22.22 21.51 26.17
CA LEU A 85 23.31 21.45 25.19
C LEU A 85 23.21 22.51 24.09
N ASN A 86 22.03 23.10 23.92
CA ASN A 86 21.72 24.02 22.83
C ASN A 86 21.90 25.50 23.23
N ASP A 87 22.15 25.79 24.50
CA ASP A 87 22.32 27.13 25.05
C ASP A 87 23.66 27.24 25.78
N GLU A 88 24.43 28.28 25.47
CA GLU A 88 25.80 28.47 25.98
C GLU A 88 25.81 28.61 27.51
N ALA A 89 24.95 29.47 28.06
CA ALA A 89 24.86 29.72 29.49
C ALA A 89 24.45 28.47 30.27
N SER A 90 23.46 27.72 29.76
CA SER A 90 23.00 26.47 30.34
C SER A 90 24.06 25.36 30.27
N SER A 91 24.77 25.28 29.15
CA SER A 91 25.87 24.33 28.93
C SER A 91 27.03 24.61 29.91
N ASP A 92 27.45 25.87 30.01
CA ASP A 92 28.53 26.29 30.91
C ASP A 92 28.16 26.06 32.38
N PHE A 93 26.93 26.39 32.78
CA PHE A 93 26.43 26.09 34.11
C PHE A 93 26.52 24.59 34.41
N MET A 94 25.95 23.75 33.53
CA MET A 94 25.93 22.29 33.72
C MET A 94 27.35 21.69 33.74
N HIS A 95 28.28 22.24 32.97
CA HIS A 95 29.67 21.79 32.91
C HIS A 95 30.59 22.40 33.97
N SER A 96 30.16 23.44 34.68
CA SER A 96 30.86 23.98 35.86
C SER A 96 30.65 23.12 37.11
N LEU A 97 29.60 22.29 37.13
CA LEU A 97 29.31 21.40 38.26
C LEU A 97 30.44 20.36 38.40
N PRO A 98 30.82 19.96 39.64
CA PRO A 98 31.83 18.93 39.87
C PRO A 98 31.27 17.51 39.62
N ILE A 99 30.65 17.30 38.45
CA ILE A 99 29.95 16.09 38.05
C ILE A 99 30.45 15.67 36.66
N LYS A 100 30.68 14.37 36.47
CA LYS A 100 31.11 13.83 35.17
C LYS A 100 29.98 13.98 34.15
N ARG A 101 30.33 14.31 32.90
CA ARG A 101 29.38 14.37 31.77
C ARG A 101 28.53 13.11 31.64
N THR A 102 29.17 11.93 31.68
CA THR A 102 28.45 10.66 31.63
C THR A 102 27.41 10.51 32.74
N ALA A 103 27.65 11.06 33.93
CA ALA A 103 26.68 11.07 35.00
C ALA A 103 25.50 12.02 34.70
N VAL A 104 25.74 13.21 34.12
CA VAL A 104 24.67 14.12 33.67
C VAL A 104 23.76 13.43 32.66
N LEU A 105 24.32 12.80 31.63
CA LEU A 105 23.54 12.07 30.63
C LEU A 105 22.78 10.89 31.23
N THR A 106 23.40 10.14 32.15
CA THR A 106 22.72 9.03 32.85
C THR A 106 21.49 9.52 33.60
N HIS A 107 21.57 10.68 34.29
CA HIS A 107 20.41 11.23 34.99
C HIS A 107 19.31 11.71 34.03
N ALA A 108 19.69 12.32 32.90
CA ALA A 108 18.74 12.70 31.87
C ALA A 108 18.01 11.47 31.30
N LEU A 109 18.75 10.41 30.95
CA LEU A 109 18.20 9.15 30.45
C LEU A 109 17.28 8.47 31.48
N MET A 110 17.70 8.36 32.73
CA MET A 110 16.86 7.80 33.80
C MET A 110 15.56 8.58 33.97
N THR A 111 15.63 9.91 33.88
CA THR A 111 14.46 10.79 33.95
C THR A 111 13.53 10.55 32.75
N GLY A 112 14.08 10.42 31.54
CA GLY A 112 13.31 10.11 30.32
C GLY A 112 12.63 8.74 30.38
N PHE A 113 13.37 7.69 30.75
CA PHE A 113 12.79 6.35 30.92
C PHE A 113 11.69 6.33 31.98
N ALA A 114 11.85 7.05 33.09
CA ALA A 114 10.80 7.18 34.10
C ALA A 114 9.57 7.92 33.56
N ALA A 115 9.77 9.00 32.81
CA ALA A 115 8.70 9.79 32.21
C ALA A 115 7.91 9.05 31.11
N ILE A 116 8.52 8.06 30.47
CA ILE A 116 7.83 7.13 29.55
C ILE A 116 7.09 6.05 30.35
N THR A 117 7.80 5.39 31.27
CA THR A 117 7.31 4.17 31.92
C THR A 117 6.18 4.44 32.91
N ILE A 118 6.27 5.51 33.71
CA ILE A 118 5.29 5.79 34.76
C ILE A 118 3.89 6.05 34.18
N PRO A 119 3.70 6.92 33.17
CA PRO A 119 2.39 7.11 32.53
C PRO A 119 1.82 5.81 31.93
N LEU A 120 2.65 5.02 31.25
CA LEU A 120 2.21 3.76 30.64
C LEU A 120 1.81 2.71 31.69
N LEU A 121 2.52 2.63 32.82
CA LEU A 121 2.12 1.80 33.96
C LEU A 121 0.77 2.23 34.53
N ILE A 122 0.53 3.53 34.66
CA ILE A 122 -0.76 4.07 35.13
C ILE A 122 -1.88 3.69 34.13
N THR A 123 -1.64 3.84 32.84
CA THR A 123 -2.57 3.42 31.78
C THR A 123 -2.84 1.91 31.86
N ALA A 124 -1.83 1.07 32.06
CA ALA A 124 -2.02 -0.36 32.25
C ALA A 124 -2.88 -0.67 33.48
N VAL A 125 -2.68 0.03 34.60
CA VAL A 125 -3.53 -0.12 35.80
C VAL A 125 -4.98 0.26 35.51
N ILE A 126 -5.22 1.33 34.74
CA ILE A 126 -6.57 1.73 34.34
C ILE A 126 -7.21 0.64 33.47
N LEU A 127 -6.49 0.12 32.46
CA LEU A 127 -6.98 -0.98 31.62
C LEU A 127 -7.29 -2.25 32.44
N LEU A 128 -6.50 -2.55 33.47
CA LEU A 128 -6.78 -3.67 34.38
C LEU A 128 -8.07 -3.45 35.18
N LEU A 129 -8.36 -2.22 35.58
CA LEU A 129 -9.62 -1.88 36.25
C LEU A 129 -10.81 -1.94 35.29
N GLU A 130 -10.66 -1.39 34.08
CA GLU A 130 -11.68 -1.44 33.04
C GLU A 130 -12.00 -2.88 32.64
N ARG A 131 -10.99 -3.75 32.56
CA ARG A 131 -11.18 -5.19 32.30
C ARG A 131 -12.11 -5.86 33.32
N ILE A 132 -12.06 -5.46 34.59
CA ILE A 132 -12.90 -6.06 35.64
C ILE A 132 -14.36 -5.63 35.50
N VAL A 133 -14.61 -4.42 34.98
CA VAL A 133 -15.93 -3.78 35.02
C VAL A 133 -16.63 -3.77 33.65
N PHE A 134 -15.89 -3.56 32.56
CA PHE A 134 -16.42 -3.26 31.23
C PHE A 134 -15.94 -4.22 30.14
N ILE A 135 -14.68 -4.66 30.14
CA ILE A 135 -14.07 -5.40 29.01
C ILE A 135 -13.37 -6.71 29.44
N PRO A 136 -14.08 -7.67 30.07
CA PRO A 136 -13.47 -8.90 30.59
C PRO A 136 -12.84 -9.78 29.49
N GLU A 137 -13.22 -9.60 28.24
CA GLU A 137 -12.77 -10.34 27.06
C GLU A 137 -11.29 -10.09 26.73
N ILE A 138 -10.77 -8.89 27.04
CA ILE A 138 -9.35 -8.59 26.86
C ILE A 138 -8.54 -9.44 27.84
N ALA A 139 -7.67 -10.30 27.33
CA ALA A 139 -6.85 -11.15 28.18
C ALA A 139 -5.79 -10.33 28.94
N LEU A 140 -5.50 -10.74 30.18
CA LEU A 140 -4.46 -10.10 31.01
C LEU A 140 -3.08 -10.08 30.30
N MET A 141 -2.79 -11.14 29.54
CA MET A 141 -1.57 -11.24 28.75
C MET A 141 -1.48 -10.16 27.67
N GLU A 142 -2.60 -9.78 27.03
CA GLU A 142 -2.62 -8.76 25.99
C GLU A 142 -2.28 -7.37 26.55
N ILE A 143 -2.78 -7.03 27.75
CA ILE A 143 -2.40 -5.80 28.45
C ILE A 143 -0.89 -5.80 28.77
N GLY A 144 -0.35 -6.95 29.20
CA GLY A 144 1.09 -7.10 29.46
C GLY A 144 1.94 -6.93 28.20
N LYS A 145 1.54 -7.56 27.08
CA LYS A 145 2.22 -7.42 25.79
C LYS A 145 2.15 -5.97 25.28
N TRP A 146 0.98 -5.34 25.32
CA TRP A 146 0.80 -3.95 24.92
C TRP A 146 1.69 -3.01 25.74
N LEU A 147 1.76 -3.20 27.06
CA LEU A 147 2.59 -2.38 27.95
C LEU A 147 4.08 -2.50 27.59
N LEU A 148 4.57 -3.73 27.42
CA LEU A 148 5.96 -3.98 27.03
C LEU A 148 6.28 -3.38 25.66
N TYR A 149 5.39 -3.57 24.69
CA TYR A 149 5.56 -3.04 23.34
C TYR A 149 5.53 -1.51 23.32
N SER A 150 4.60 -0.89 24.05
CA SER A 150 4.50 0.57 24.17
C SER A 150 5.76 1.17 24.79
N ILE A 151 6.27 0.58 25.87
CA ILE A 151 7.53 1.03 26.50
C ILE A 151 8.68 0.87 25.50
N PHE A 152 8.77 -0.27 24.81
CA PHE A 152 9.80 -0.54 23.81
C PHE A 152 9.80 0.52 22.70
N VAL A 153 8.65 0.77 22.05
CA VAL A 153 8.53 1.74 20.96
C VAL A 153 8.95 3.14 21.39
N ASN A 154 8.44 3.60 22.54
CA ASN A 154 8.80 4.91 23.09
C ASN A 154 10.30 5.00 23.41
N CYS A 155 10.88 3.95 23.98
CA CYS A 155 12.31 3.91 24.28
C CYS A 155 13.18 3.97 23.01
N VAL A 156 12.81 3.25 21.94
CA VAL A 156 13.55 3.28 20.67
C VAL A 156 13.52 4.69 20.07
N ILE A 157 12.34 5.31 19.95
CA ILE A 157 12.21 6.69 19.47
C ILE A 157 12.98 7.67 20.34
N PHE A 158 12.88 7.53 21.67
CA PHE A 158 13.60 8.38 22.62
C PHE A 158 15.12 8.26 22.42
N LEU A 159 15.66 7.06 22.23
CA LEU A 159 17.10 6.84 22.05
C LEU A 159 17.61 7.31 20.69
N ILE A 160 16.85 7.12 19.60
CA ILE A 160 17.13 7.75 18.30
C ILE A 160 17.17 9.27 18.46
N SER A 161 16.20 9.82 19.20
CA SER A 161 16.10 11.26 19.41
C SER A 161 17.24 11.83 20.26
N VAL A 162 17.66 11.10 21.30
CA VAL A 162 18.83 11.46 22.12
C VAL A 162 20.09 11.46 21.26
N PHE A 163 20.30 10.44 20.44
CA PHE A 163 21.46 10.35 19.54
C PHE A 163 21.50 11.53 18.56
N ALA A 164 20.37 11.85 17.92
CA ALA A 164 20.26 12.99 17.01
C ALA A 164 20.66 14.32 17.68
N GLY A 165 20.37 14.48 18.97
CA GLY A 165 20.72 15.69 19.74
C GLY A 165 22.22 15.89 19.95
N PHE A 166 23.03 14.85 19.76
CA PHE A 166 24.49 14.98 19.80
C PHE A 166 25.11 15.37 18.45
N LEU A 167 24.34 15.40 17.37
CA LEU A 167 24.84 15.72 16.03
C LEU A 167 24.76 17.22 15.70
N VAL A 168 23.82 17.94 16.31
CA VAL A 168 23.48 19.33 15.99
C VAL A 168 23.34 20.19 17.24
N ASN A 169 23.40 21.52 17.05
CA ASN A 169 23.15 22.50 18.11
C ASN A 169 21.99 23.42 17.75
N GLY A 170 21.03 23.50 18.67
CA GLY A 170 19.80 24.24 18.52
C GLY A 170 18.59 23.32 18.40
N ILE A 171 17.55 23.65 19.17
CA ILE A 171 16.35 22.83 19.31
C ILE A 171 15.62 22.57 17.97
N PHE A 172 15.61 23.54 17.06
CA PHE A 172 14.98 23.38 15.74
C PHE A 172 15.75 22.40 14.83
N LEU A 173 17.08 22.51 14.78
CA LEU A 173 17.91 21.55 14.04
C LEU A 173 17.83 20.15 14.65
N HIS A 174 17.73 20.05 15.98
CA HIS A 174 17.54 18.78 16.67
C HIS A 174 16.26 18.08 16.18
N LEU A 175 15.13 18.78 16.14
CA LEU A 175 13.88 18.23 15.59
C LEU A 175 14.05 17.75 14.14
N GLN A 176 14.67 18.55 13.28
CA GLN A 176 14.90 18.18 11.88
C GLN A 176 15.76 16.93 11.75
N MET A 177 16.84 16.81 12.53
CA MET A 177 17.68 15.62 12.54
C MET A 177 16.93 14.38 13.00
N ILE A 178 16.00 14.52 13.94
CA ILE A 178 15.13 13.42 14.37
C ILE A 178 14.23 12.98 13.21
N LEU A 179 13.55 13.93 12.56
CA LEU A 179 12.67 13.62 11.42
C LEU A 179 13.44 12.96 10.27
N LEU A 180 14.64 13.45 9.96
CA LEU A 180 15.51 12.85 8.95
C LEU A 180 15.95 11.44 9.38
N ALA A 181 16.37 11.24 10.63
CA ALA A 181 16.76 9.91 11.10
C ALA A 181 15.63 8.88 11.03
N LEU A 182 14.38 9.32 11.23
CA LEU A 182 13.21 8.44 11.24
C LEU A 182 12.64 8.16 9.84
N PHE A 183 12.60 9.17 8.96
CA PHE A 183 11.83 9.10 7.71
C PHE A 183 12.65 9.29 6.44
N LEU A 184 13.94 9.64 6.53
CA LEU A 184 14.75 9.87 5.33
C LEU A 184 14.84 8.65 4.39
N PRO A 185 15.02 7.40 4.87
CA PRO A 185 15.05 6.24 3.98
C PRO A 185 13.76 6.10 3.16
N LEU A 186 12.60 6.18 3.83
CA LEU A 186 11.30 6.08 3.19
C LEU A 186 11.03 7.24 2.23
N ALA A 187 11.32 8.48 2.67
CA ALA A 187 11.12 9.66 1.86
C ALA A 187 11.98 9.62 0.58
N LEU A 188 13.26 9.25 0.69
CA LEU A 188 14.13 9.12 -0.48
C LEU A 188 13.69 8.00 -1.40
N TRP A 189 13.31 6.83 -0.85
CA TRP A 189 12.84 5.74 -1.68
C TRP A 189 11.56 6.09 -2.43
N GLY A 190 10.58 6.73 -1.77
CA GLY A 190 9.38 7.24 -2.42
C GLY A 190 9.68 8.21 -3.56
N LEU A 191 10.68 9.08 -3.38
CA LEU A 191 11.13 10.01 -4.42
C LEU A 191 11.88 9.32 -5.57
N ILE A 192 12.69 8.31 -5.27
CA ILE A 192 13.39 7.49 -6.28
C ILE A 192 12.37 6.71 -7.11
N TYR A 193 11.43 6.04 -6.45
CA TYR A 193 10.37 5.27 -7.08
C TYR A 193 9.46 6.17 -7.91
N GLY A 194 9.02 7.30 -7.37
CA GLY A 194 8.18 8.26 -8.11
C GLY A 194 8.89 8.82 -9.34
N ALA A 195 10.18 9.16 -9.23
CA ALA A 195 10.97 9.58 -10.38
C ALA A 195 11.13 8.45 -11.41
N ALA A 196 11.26 7.19 -10.97
CA ALA A 196 11.36 6.05 -11.87
C ALA A 196 10.04 5.82 -12.63
N ALA A 197 8.91 5.82 -11.93
CA ALA A 197 7.57 5.65 -12.50
C ALA A 197 7.20 6.74 -13.53
N VAL A 198 7.78 7.93 -13.39
CA VAL A 198 7.60 9.04 -14.35
C VAL A 198 8.54 8.94 -15.55
N LEU A 199 9.76 8.42 -15.35
CA LEU A 199 10.81 8.43 -16.38
C LEU A 199 10.85 7.14 -17.21
N PHE A 200 10.31 6.04 -16.70
CA PHE A 200 10.34 4.73 -17.34
C PHE A 200 8.93 4.13 -17.35
N ASP A 201 8.58 3.49 -18.46
CA ASP A 201 7.41 2.60 -18.53
C ASP A 201 7.81 1.17 -18.13
N GLY A 202 6.88 0.37 -17.60
CA GLY A 202 7.17 -0.97 -17.07
C GLY A 202 7.53 -1.01 -15.58
N ILE A 203 7.43 0.12 -14.88
CA ILE A 203 7.56 0.16 -13.41
C ILE A 203 6.27 -0.38 -12.80
N SER A 204 6.37 -1.37 -11.90
CA SER A 204 5.22 -1.91 -11.18
C SER A 204 4.40 -0.78 -10.56
N GLN A 205 3.07 -0.88 -10.54
CA GLN A 205 2.23 0.12 -9.88
C GLN A 205 2.28 0.03 -8.34
N SER A 206 2.65 -1.14 -7.80
CA SER A 206 2.67 -1.37 -6.36
C SER A 206 3.96 -0.88 -5.69
N PHE A 207 3.88 0.30 -5.07
CA PHE A 207 4.98 0.85 -4.28
C PHE A 207 5.39 -0.08 -3.15
N ILE A 208 4.42 -0.70 -2.46
CA ILE A 208 4.67 -1.51 -1.27
C ILE A 208 5.45 -2.78 -1.60
N GLU A 209 5.14 -3.45 -2.72
CA GLU A 209 5.83 -4.69 -3.14
C GLU A 209 7.35 -4.52 -3.24
N HIS A 210 7.82 -3.33 -3.63
CA HIS A 210 9.26 -3.05 -3.82
C HIS A 210 9.89 -2.28 -2.65
N SER A 211 9.12 -1.98 -1.62
CA SER A 211 9.55 -1.09 -0.52
C SER A 211 9.85 -1.81 0.78
N GLU A 212 9.63 -3.12 0.87
CA GLU A 212 9.75 -3.88 2.12
C GLU A 212 11.06 -3.60 2.90
N PRO A 213 12.26 -3.62 2.27
CA PRO A 213 13.49 -3.33 3.01
C PRO A 213 13.55 -1.91 3.61
N VAL A 214 12.98 -0.93 2.89
CA VAL A 214 12.95 0.47 3.32
C VAL A 214 11.88 0.70 4.38
N LEU A 215 10.74 0.04 4.24
CA LEU A 215 9.67 0.02 5.23
C LEU A 215 10.16 -0.62 6.54
N ASN A 216 10.89 -1.74 6.46
CA ASN A 216 11.55 -2.41 7.58
C ASN A 216 12.70 -1.58 8.19
N ALA A 217 13.25 -0.62 7.43
CA ALA A 217 14.20 0.38 7.94
C ALA A 217 13.53 1.64 8.52
N THR A 218 12.19 1.74 8.50
CA THR A 218 11.42 2.90 8.96
C THR A 218 10.67 2.57 10.24
N PHE A 219 11.30 2.75 11.40
CA PHE A 219 10.75 2.30 12.68
C PHE A 219 9.31 2.79 12.98
N PRO A 220 8.93 4.07 12.76
CA PRO A 220 7.56 4.51 13.04
C PRO A 220 6.50 3.76 12.23
N TYR A 221 6.81 3.37 10.99
CA TYR A 221 5.91 2.59 10.14
C TYR A 221 5.70 1.20 10.74
N ILE A 222 6.79 0.52 11.09
CA ILE A 222 6.78 -0.82 11.69
C ILE A 222 6.05 -0.82 13.04
N ALA A 223 6.30 0.21 13.86
CA ALA A 223 5.72 0.35 15.19
C ALA A 223 4.18 0.41 15.19
N VAL A 224 3.59 0.90 14.09
CA VAL A 224 2.13 1.01 13.92
C VAL A 224 1.58 -0.21 13.18
N THR A 225 2.22 -0.65 12.10
CA THR A 225 1.72 -1.76 11.28
C THR A 225 1.68 -3.09 12.03
N GLN A 226 2.66 -3.37 12.88
CA GLN A 226 2.67 -4.58 13.73
C GLN A 226 1.51 -4.63 14.74
N LEU A 227 0.81 -3.53 15.01
CA LEU A 227 -0.39 -3.54 15.85
C LEU A 227 -1.58 -4.23 15.15
N TYR A 228 -1.56 -4.26 13.82
CA TYR A 228 -2.58 -4.89 12.99
C TYR A 228 -2.17 -6.30 12.56
N SER A 229 -0.93 -6.45 12.06
CA SER A 229 -0.42 -7.73 11.53
C SER A 229 0.21 -8.66 12.57
N GLY A 230 0.39 -8.19 13.81
CA GLY A 230 1.06 -8.93 14.87
C GLY A 230 2.53 -8.55 15.04
N LEU A 231 3.07 -8.88 16.22
CA LEU A 231 4.42 -8.46 16.63
C LEU A 231 5.50 -9.38 16.06
N ASP A 232 6.38 -8.84 15.22
CA ASP A 232 7.58 -9.55 14.75
C ASP A 232 8.72 -9.41 15.77
N VAL A 233 9.03 -10.52 16.46
CA VAL A 233 10.07 -10.57 17.49
C VAL A 233 11.47 -10.33 16.91
N THR A 234 11.75 -10.81 15.70
CA THR A 234 13.07 -10.70 15.06
C THR A 234 13.33 -9.25 14.68
N LEU A 235 12.37 -8.61 14.02
CA LEU A 235 12.48 -7.21 13.62
C LEU A 235 12.57 -6.29 14.84
N ASN A 236 11.78 -6.54 15.89
CA ASN A 236 11.86 -5.80 17.14
C ASN A 236 13.22 -5.98 17.84
N LEU A 237 13.82 -7.17 17.79
CA LEU A 237 15.16 -7.42 18.33
C LEU A 237 16.24 -6.61 17.58
N VAL A 238 16.14 -6.51 16.25
CA VAL A 238 17.05 -5.67 15.44
C VAL A 238 16.97 -4.21 15.89
N TRP A 239 15.76 -3.66 16.05
CA TRP A 239 15.57 -2.29 16.53
C TRP A 239 16.03 -2.08 17.97
N ALA A 240 15.88 -3.09 18.84
CA ALA A 240 16.44 -3.07 20.19
C ALA A 240 17.97 -2.97 20.17
N ILE A 241 18.63 -3.75 19.31
CA ILE A 241 20.09 -3.70 19.12
C ILE A 241 20.52 -2.33 18.58
N ILE A 242 19.83 -1.81 17.57
CA ILE A 242 20.10 -0.47 17.01
C ILE A 242 19.99 0.59 18.12
N ALA A 243 18.90 0.59 18.89
CA ALA A 243 18.70 1.54 19.99
C ALA A 243 19.80 1.43 21.06
N ALA A 244 20.25 0.22 21.40
CA ALA A 244 21.36 0.00 22.32
C ALA A 244 22.69 0.54 21.76
N VAL A 245 22.96 0.35 20.47
CA VAL A 245 24.14 0.91 19.80
C VAL A 245 24.08 2.45 19.80
N LEU A 246 22.93 3.05 19.47
CA LEU A 246 22.75 4.50 19.49
C LEU A 246 22.91 5.09 20.89
N LEU A 247 22.46 4.37 21.92
CA LEU A 247 22.71 4.73 23.31
C LEU A 247 24.21 4.74 23.65
N LEU A 248 24.94 3.69 23.27
CA LEU A 248 26.41 3.63 23.47
C LEU A 248 27.12 4.76 22.73
N LEU A 249 26.74 5.01 21.47
CA LEU A 249 27.28 6.10 20.67
C LEU A 249 26.98 7.47 21.30
N SER A 250 25.80 7.65 21.89
CA SER A 250 25.44 8.90 22.59
C SER A 250 26.39 9.17 23.77
N PHE A 251 26.76 8.14 24.54
CA PHE A 251 27.77 8.28 25.60
C PHE A 251 29.16 8.61 25.05
N VAL A 252 29.57 7.97 23.95
CA VAL A 252 30.86 8.24 23.29
C VAL A 252 30.89 9.69 22.79
N LEU A 253 29.89 10.12 22.03
CA LEU A 253 29.78 11.48 21.50
C LEU A 253 29.78 12.51 22.61
N TYR A 254 29.04 12.29 23.70
CA TYR A 254 29.01 13.25 24.81
C TYR A 254 30.36 13.38 25.53
N ARG A 255 31.13 12.29 25.59
CA ARG A 255 32.49 12.30 26.17
C ARG A 255 33.47 13.12 25.33
N TYR A 256 33.38 13.04 24.00
CA TYR A 256 34.30 13.71 23.09
C TYR A 256 33.82 15.09 22.60
N ARG A 257 32.57 15.46 22.88
CA ARG A 257 32.01 16.77 22.53
C ARG A 257 32.87 17.89 23.10
N LYS A 258 33.30 18.84 22.27
CA LYS A 258 33.95 20.06 22.76
C LYS A 258 32.89 21.14 22.97
N ASN A 259 33.00 21.90 24.06
CA ASN A 259 32.02 22.94 24.39
C ASN A 259 32.17 24.18 23.48
N GLU A 260 33.30 24.32 22.79
CA GLU A 260 33.57 25.42 21.85
C GLU A 260 32.64 25.45 20.63
N TYR A 261 31.99 24.33 20.31
CA TYR A 261 31.11 24.21 19.14
C TYR A 261 29.64 24.55 19.41
N VAL A 262 29.27 25.01 20.60
CA VAL A 262 27.86 25.34 20.93
C VAL A 262 27.30 26.45 20.03
N THR A 263 28.16 27.32 19.51
CA THR A 263 27.80 28.39 18.57
C THR A 263 27.65 27.92 17.12
N ASP A 264 28.22 26.76 16.77
CA ASP A 264 28.11 26.17 15.43
C ASP A 264 26.82 25.35 15.30
N SER A 265 26.15 25.46 14.16
CA SER A 265 24.88 24.75 13.92
C SER A 265 25.04 23.22 13.89
N PHE A 266 26.20 22.72 13.46
CA PHE A 266 26.54 21.29 13.40
C PHE A 266 27.82 21.01 14.16
N ASN A 267 27.84 19.93 14.95
CA ASN A 267 29.07 19.48 15.61
C ASN A 267 30.10 18.92 14.61
N TYR A 268 29.64 18.54 13.40
CA TYR A 268 30.45 17.94 12.37
C TYR A 268 30.14 18.53 10.99
N GLN A 269 31.08 19.29 10.42
CA GLN A 269 30.84 19.98 9.14
C GLN A 269 30.62 19.04 7.95
N TRP A 270 31.25 17.84 7.97
CA TRP A 270 31.04 16.84 6.92
C TRP A 270 29.60 16.32 6.90
N LEU A 271 28.95 16.22 8.08
CA LEU A 271 27.56 15.79 8.20
C LEU A 271 26.63 16.82 7.55
N LYS A 272 26.84 18.11 7.82
CA LYS A 272 26.12 19.19 7.13
C LYS A 272 26.24 19.05 5.62
N SER A 273 27.47 18.91 5.09
CA SER A 273 27.69 18.79 3.65
C SER A 273 27.01 17.56 3.05
N ALA A 274 27.05 16.41 3.73
CA ALA A 274 26.37 15.19 3.29
C ALA A 274 24.85 15.35 3.27
N LEU A 275 24.27 15.96 4.31
CA LEU A 275 22.82 16.22 4.38
C LEU A 275 22.35 17.19 3.32
N VAL A 276 23.10 18.25 3.04
CA VAL A 276 22.78 19.17 1.92
C VAL A 276 22.76 18.38 0.61
N ALA A 277 23.78 17.55 0.34
CA ALA A 277 23.84 16.77 -0.89
C ALA A 277 22.64 15.80 -1.05
N VAL A 278 22.30 15.08 0.02
CA VAL A 278 21.17 14.15 0.05
C VAL A 278 19.83 14.88 -0.10
N LEU A 279 19.63 15.98 0.62
CA LEU A 279 18.41 16.78 0.53
C LEU A 279 18.26 17.44 -0.85
N SER A 280 19.33 17.95 -1.44
CA SER A 280 19.32 18.47 -2.81
C SER A 280 18.95 17.40 -3.82
N THR A 281 19.45 16.17 -3.65
CA THR A 281 19.08 15.03 -4.49
C THR A 281 17.60 14.67 -4.30
N GLY A 282 17.11 14.62 -3.07
CA GLY A 282 15.68 14.42 -2.79
C GLY A 282 14.80 15.52 -3.40
N GLY A 283 15.19 16.78 -3.25
CA GLY A 283 14.48 17.92 -3.80
C GLY A 283 14.48 17.99 -5.33
N MET A 284 15.60 17.60 -5.96
CA MET A 284 15.69 17.34 -7.40
C MET A 284 14.61 16.34 -7.83
N LEU A 285 14.54 15.19 -7.17
CA LEU A 285 13.56 14.14 -7.49
C LEU A 285 12.12 14.61 -7.24
N ALA A 286 11.88 15.28 -6.11
CA ALA A 286 10.55 15.77 -5.74
C ALA A 286 10.01 16.76 -6.78
N MET A 287 10.81 17.77 -7.15
CA MET A 287 10.38 18.78 -8.11
C MET A 287 10.28 18.21 -9.52
N GLY A 288 11.23 17.36 -9.95
CA GLY A 288 11.16 16.71 -11.25
C GLY A 288 9.89 15.88 -11.40
N THR A 289 9.62 15.00 -10.43
CA THR A 289 8.40 14.16 -10.40
C THR A 289 7.14 15.02 -10.37
N ALA A 290 7.08 16.05 -9.50
CA ALA A 290 5.91 16.92 -9.39
C ALA A 290 5.64 17.69 -10.69
N VAL A 291 6.67 18.20 -11.36
CA VAL A 291 6.52 18.89 -12.65
C VAL A 291 5.96 17.94 -13.71
N SER A 292 6.47 16.71 -13.77
CA SER A 292 6.00 15.72 -14.74
C SER A 292 4.54 15.31 -14.52
N LEU A 293 4.09 15.24 -13.27
CA LEU A 293 2.71 14.89 -12.93
C LEU A 293 1.75 16.08 -13.12
N LEU A 294 2.16 17.30 -12.78
CA LEU A 294 1.26 18.47 -12.68
C LEU A 294 1.20 19.34 -13.94
N VAL A 295 2.28 19.39 -14.74
CA VAL A 295 2.43 20.40 -15.81
C VAL A 295 2.03 19.85 -17.19
N ILE A 296 1.31 18.72 -17.24
CA ILE A 296 0.86 17.99 -18.45
C ILE A 296 2.01 17.12 -19.04
N PRO A 297 1.74 15.91 -19.58
CA PRO A 297 2.75 14.97 -20.09
C PRO A 297 3.62 15.43 -21.30
N LEU A 298 3.87 16.73 -21.47
CA LEU A 298 4.29 17.34 -22.74
C LEU A 298 5.77 17.21 -23.12
N SER A 299 6.64 16.58 -22.32
CA SER A 299 7.94 16.05 -22.77
C SER A 299 8.89 15.76 -21.60
N VAL A 300 9.71 14.72 -21.77
CA VAL A 300 10.90 14.43 -20.95
C VAL A 300 11.77 15.68 -20.71
N THR A 301 11.83 16.60 -21.67
CA THR A 301 12.59 17.86 -21.59
C THR A 301 12.12 18.76 -20.44
N ILE A 302 10.81 18.89 -20.21
CA ILE A 302 10.26 19.72 -19.13
C ILE A 302 10.56 19.08 -17.77
N SER A 303 10.46 17.75 -17.69
CA SER A 303 10.84 16.98 -16.50
C SER A 303 12.31 17.21 -16.13
N ILE A 304 13.23 17.16 -17.12
CA ILE A 304 14.67 17.43 -16.93
C ILE A 304 14.89 18.84 -16.35
N VAL A 305 14.19 19.86 -16.86
CA VAL A 305 14.26 21.21 -16.31
C VAL A 305 13.76 21.24 -14.86
N GLY A 306 12.68 20.51 -14.55
CA GLY A 306 12.17 20.33 -13.19
C GLY A 306 13.20 19.72 -12.23
N PHE A 307 13.91 18.66 -12.65
CA PHE A 307 14.99 18.08 -11.84
C PHE A 307 16.13 19.09 -11.60
N ILE A 308 16.58 19.81 -12.63
CA ILE A 308 17.67 20.81 -12.49
C ILE A 308 17.26 21.94 -11.53
N ILE A 309 16.06 22.50 -11.70
CA ILE A 309 15.55 23.57 -10.82
C ILE A 309 15.40 23.04 -9.39
N GLY A 310 14.86 21.83 -9.23
CA GLY A 310 14.70 21.18 -7.92
C GLY A 310 16.02 21.04 -7.17
N ALA A 311 17.07 20.58 -7.86
CA ALA A 311 18.41 20.47 -7.28
C ALA A 311 18.92 21.83 -6.75
N ILE A 312 18.79 22.88 -7.56
CA ILE A 312 19.27 24.23 -7.23
C ILE A 312 18.46 24.83 -6.09
N VAL A 313 17.13 24.81 -6.19
CA VAL A 313 16.23 25.38 -5.18
C VAL A 313 16.43 24.69 -3.83
N THR A 314 16.47 23.35 -3.82
CA THR A 314 16.64 22.62 -2.57
C THR A 314 18.04 22.75 -1.99
N TYR A 315 19.09 22.86 -2.81
CA TYR A 315 20.43 23.23 -2.32
C TYR A 315 20.43 24.56 -1.58
N ILE A 316 19.82 25.60 -2.18
CA ILE A 316 19.70 26.93 -1.59
C ILE A 316 18.92 26.85 -0.26
N ILE A 317 17.75 26.20 -0.26
CA ILE A 317 16.91 26.04 0.93
C ILE A 317 17.63 25.27 2.02
N ALA A 318 18.30 24.16 1.70
CA ALA A 318 19.04 23.35 2.67
C ALA A 318 20.19 24.14 3.30
N GLU A 319 20.94 24.92 2.52
CA GLU A 319 21.98 25.80 3.05
C GLU A 319 21.39 26.92 3.93
N MET A 320 20.31 27.58 3.53
CA MET A 320 19.65 28.62 4.35
C MET A 320 19.17 28.04 5.68
N LEU A 321 18.54 26.87 5.63
CA LEU A 321 17.97 26.17 6.78
C LEU A 321 19.06 25.73 7.76
N PHE A 322 20.18 25.20 7.27
CA PHE A 322 21.29 24.76 8.12
C PHE A 322 22.22 25.89 8.58
N GLN A 323 22.27 27.02 7.88
CA GLN A 323 23.01 28.22 8.30
C GLN A 323 22.19 29.15 9.20
N LYS A 324 20.86 28.93 9.32
CA LYS A 324 19.92 29.81 10.03
C LYS A 324 19.96 31.26 9.51
N ASN A 325 20.34 31.47 8.25
CA ASN A 325 20.50 32.78 7.64
C ASN A 325 19.99 32.76 6.19
N ALA A 326 19.35 33.85 5.76
CA ALA A 326 18.88 34.00 4.39
C ALA A 326 20.02 34.29 3.41
N LYS A 327 21.11 34.92 3.88
CA LYS A 327 22.32 35.09 3.07
C LYS A 327 23.18 33.83 3.20
N ILE A 328 23.40 33.15 2.08
CA ILE A 328 24.15 31.90 2.02
C ILE A 328 25.65 32.18 1.88
N ASP A 329 26.44 31.67 2.82
CA ASP A 329 27.88 31.57 2.67
C ASP A 329 28.21 30.25 1.97
N MET A 330 28.47 30.32 0.66
CA MET A 330 28.58 29.15 -0.19
C MET A 330 29.93 28.43 0.03
N ASN A 331 29.87 27.22 0.59
CA ASN A 331 31.05 26.39 0.76
C ASN A 331 31.27 25.55 -0.51
N TRP A 332 32.35 25.84 -1.24
CA TRP A 332 32.70 25.13 -2.47
C TRP A 332 32.80 23.61 -2.29
N LYS A 333 33.23 23.13 -1.11
CA LYS A 333 33.29 21.69 -0.82
C LYS A 333 31.90 21.06 -0.74
N THR A 334 30.92 21.74 -0.14
CA THR A 334 29.53 21.25 -0.08
C THR A 334 28.90 21.24 -1.46
N PHE A 335 29.13 22.32 -2.24
CA PHE A 335 28.64 22.41 -3.61
C PHE A 335 29.20 21.29 -4.49
N LEU A 336 30.52 21.08 -4.48
CA LEU A 336 31.17 20.03 -5.26
C LEU A 336 30.72 18.64 -4.83
N LEU A 337 30.60 18.38 -3.53
CA LEU A 337 30.05 17.13 -3.01
C LEU A 337 28.62 16.88 -3.52
N THR A 338 27.77 17.91 -3.52
CA THR A 338 26.39 17.81 -4.00
C THR A 338 26.36 17.43 -5.48
N LEU A 339 27.18 18.07 -6.32
CA LEU A 339 27.29 17.71 -7.73
C LEU A 339 27.79 16.28 -7.94
N ILE A 340 28.78 15.83 -7.16
CA ILE A 340 29.28 14.45 -7.22
C ILE A 340 28.18 13.45 -6.86
N VAL A 341 27.44 13.70 -5.77
CA VAL A 341 26.36 12.83 -5.32
C VAL A 341 25.26 12.73 -6.37
N ILE A 342 24.83 13.86 -6.96
CA ILE A 342 23.83 13.88 -8.04
C ILE A 342 24.35 13.14 -9.28
N GLY A 343 25.61 13.34 -9.67
CA GLY A 343 26.22 12.67 -10.81
C GLY A 343 26.30 11.14 -10.62
N VAL A 344 26.75 10.69 -9.44
CA VAL A 344 26.78 9.26 -9.07
C VAL A 344 25.37 8.70 -9.02
N PHE A 345 24.41 9.45 -8.45
CA PHE A 345 23.01 9.04 -8.42
C PHE A 345 22.49 8.74 -9.82
N TRP A 346 22.58 9.68 -10.77
CA TRP A 346 22.08 9.46 -12.13
C TRP A 346 22.84 8.36 -12.88
N ALA A 347 24.15 8.22 -12.64
CA ALA A 347 24.97 7.16 -13.22
C ALA A 347 24.55 5.75 -12.77
N ILE A 348 23.94 5.62 -11.59
CA ILE A 348 23.38 4.35 -11.08
C ILE A 348 21.90 4.23 -11.47
N PHE A 349 21.12 5.30 -11.28
CA PHE A 349 19.68 5.33 -11.44
C PHE A 349 19.25 4.98 -12.87
N ILE A 350 19.82 5.63 -13.89
CA ILE A 350 19.39 5.39 -15.28
C ILE A 350 19.65 3.94 -15.73
N PRO A 351 20.87 3.38 -15.56
CA PRO A 351 21.11 2.00 -15.98
C PRO A 351 20.34 0.98 -15.13
N ALA A 352 20.18 1.21 -13.83
CA ALA A 352 19.46 0.28 -12.96
C ALA A 352 17.98 0.15 -13.37
N TRP A 353 17.29 1.27 -13.53
CA TRP A 353 15.87 1.27 -13.90
C TRP A 353 15.66 0.89 -15.37
N SER A 354 16.55 1.31 -16.28
CA SER A 354 16.49 0.85 -17.67
C SER A 354 16.67 -0.67 -17.79
N ASN A 355 17.60 -1.25 -17.02
CA ASN A 355 17.76 -2.71 -16.98
C ASN A 355 16.55 -3.38 -16.35
N TYR A 356 15.97 -2.80 -15.28
CA TYR A 356 14.74 -3.31 -14.68
C TYR A 356 13.60 -3.35 -15.70
N THR A 357 13.30 -2.24 -16.40
CA THR A 357 12.16 -2.15 -17.32
C THR A 357 12.33 -2.97 -18.59
N SER A 358 13.56 -3.17 -19.06
CA SER A 358 13.85 -3.94 -20.28
C SER A 358 14.15 -5.43 -20.06
N SER A 359 14.28 -5.87 -18.81
CA SER A 359 14.52 -7.29 -18.51
C SER A 359 13.26 -8.10 -18.76
N VAL A 360 13.35 -9.08 -19.66
CA VAL A 360 12.31 -10.10 -19.89
C VAL A 360 12.86 -11.45 -19.42
N PRO A 361 12.11 -12.24 -18.62
CA PRO A 361 12.60 -13.53 -18.13
C PRO A 361 12.61 -14.58 -19.25
N GLU A 362 13.54 -15.53 -19.17
CA GLU A 362 13.48 -16.73 -20.01
C GLU A 362 12.29 -17.60 -19.59
N ALA A 363 11.46 -18.03 -20.54
CA ALA A 363 10.29 -18.87 -20.27
C ALA A 363 10.60 -20.13 -19.44
N SER A 364 11.79 -20.72 -19.60
CA SER A 364 12.23 -21.90 -18.82
C SER A 364 12.47 -21.65 -17.32
N LYS A 365 12.60 -20.39 -16.91
CA LYS A 365 12.81 -19.99 -15.50
C LYS A 365 11.53 -19.52 -14.82
N VAL A 366 10.44 -19.42 -15.57
CA VAL A 366 9.11 -19.03 -15.09
C VAL A 366 8.36 -20.28 -14.66
N ASP A 367 7.81 -20.25 -13.45
CA ASP A 367 6.93 -21.29 -12.92
C ASP A 367 5.46 -21.03 -13.31
N SER A 368 5.00 -19.79 -13.13
CA SER A 368 3.68 -19.34 -13.58
C SER A 368 3.62 -17.84 -13.86
N VAL A 369 2.63 -17.42 -14.64
CA VAL A 369 2.47 -16.05 -15.12
C VAL A 369 1.04 -15.53 -14.95
N TYR A 370 0.91 -14.26 -14.59
CA TYR A 370 -0.32 -13.49 -14.62
C TYR A 370 -0.17 -12.36 -15.63
N VAL A 371 -1.14 -12.21 -16.52
CA VAL A 371 -1.22 -11.14 -17.52
C VAL A 371 -2.61 -10.51 -17.44
N SER A 372 -2.66 -9.19 -17.33
CA SER A 372 -3.91 -8.43 -17.30
C SER A 372 -3.77 -7.13 -18.09
N SER A 373 -4.81 -6.76 -18.83
CA SER A 373 -4.95 -5.44 -19.45
C SER A 373 -5.63 -4.42 -18.53
N ASP A 374 -6.08 -4.85 -17.36
CA ASP A 374 -6.82 -4.05 -16.39
C ASP A 374 -5.98 -3.74 -15.16
N TYR A 375 -6.48 -2.82 -14.33
CA TYR A 375 -5.90 -2.53 -13.02
C TYR A 375 -5.89 -3.77 -12.12
N GLU A 376 -4.84 -3.90 -11.32
CA GLU A 376 -4.74 -4.99 -10.35
C GLU A 376 -5.74 -4.78 -9.21
N TYR A 377 -6.69 -5.70 -9.07
CA TYR A 377 -7.70 -5.67 -8.01
C TYR A 377 -7.21 -6.27 -6.69
N TYR A 378 -6.27 -7.22 -6.72
CA TYR A 378 -5.81 -7.96 -5.54
C TYR A 378 -4.35 -7.67 -5.19
N THR A 379 -4.08 -7.59 -3.89
CA THR A 379 -2.71 -7.56 -3.37
C THR A 379 -2.18 -8.98 -3.19
N ASN A 380 -0.85 -9.19 -3.24
CA ASN A 380 -0.28 -10.52 -2.99
C ASN A 380 -0.66 -11.07 -1.61
N THR A 381 -0.76 -10.21 -0.58
CA THR A 381 -1.22 -10.61 0.75
C THR A 381 -2.66 -11.12 0.74
N SER A 382 -3.56 -10.43 0.03
CA SER A 382 -4.94 -10.88 -0.14
C SER A 382 -5.02 -12.23 -0.88
N ILE A 383 -4.24 -12.39 -1.96
CA ILE A 383 -4.16 -13.65 -2.71
C ILE A 383 -3.72 -14.80 -1.78
N GLU A 384 -2.64 -14.62 -1.02
CA GLU A 384 -2.11 -15.65 -0.13
C GLU A 384 -3.08 -16.02 1.01
N GLU A 385 -3.77 -15.02 1.57
CA GLU A 385 -4.67 -15.19 2.71
C GLU A 385 -6.00 -15.84 2.30
N TYR A 386 -6.64 -15.35 1.23
CA TYR A 386 -8.04 -15.67 0.91
C TYR A 386 -8.22 -16.61 -0.29
N PHE A 387 -7.20 -16.86 -1.11
CA PHE A 387 -7.35 -17.62 -2.36
C PHE A 387 -6.42 -18.83 -2.45
N GLU A 388 -6.85 -19.86 -3.19
CA GLU A 388 -6.09 -21.09 -3.45
C GLU A 388 -4.80 -20.82 -4.22
N ASP A 389 -3.82 -21.72 -4.07
CA ASP A 389 -2.56 -21.65 -4.78
C ASP A 389 -2.81 -21.78 -6.30
N GLY A 390 -2.49 -20.72 -7.05
CA GLY A 390 -2.70 -20.66 -8.50
C GLY A 390 -3.70 -19.60 -8.94
N PHE A 391 -4.46 -18.99 -8.02
CA PHE A 391 -5.36 -17.88 -8.36
C PHE A 391 -4.63 -16.78 -9.14
N LEU A 392 -5.18 -16.40 -10.31
CA LEU A 392 -4.64 -15.49 -11.33
C LEU A 392 -3.40 -15.97 -12.10
N TYR A 393 -2.70 -17.01 -11.65
CA TYR A 393 -1.43 -17.45 -12.25
C TYR A 393 -1.60 -18.71 -13.10
N ASP A 394 -1.25 -18.62 -14.39
CA ASP A 394 -1.22 -19.75 -15.31
C ASP A 394 0.20 -20.34 -15.44
N ASN A 395 0.32 -21.66 -15.32
CA ASN A 395 1.55 -22.42 -15.46
C ASN A 395 1.69 -23.17 -16.79
N HIS A 396 0.72 -23.04 -17.71
CA HIS A 396 0.78 -23.69 -19.01
C HIS A 396 1.97 -23.16 -19.83
N PRO A 397 2.86 -24.03 -20.38
CA PRO A 397 4.05 -23.60 -21.10
C PRO A 397 3.77 -22.68 -22.30
N ARG A 398 2.61 -22.84 -22.95
CA ARG A 398 2.18 -21.98 -24.06
C ARG A 398 1.82 -20.58 -23.57
N THR A 399 1.07 -20.47 -22.47
CA THR A 399 0.71 -19.18 -21.85
C THR A 399 1.95 -18.44 -21.38
N ILE A 400 2.88 -19.14 -20.72
CA ILE A 400 4.17 -18.58 -20.30
C ILE A 400 4.93 -18.03 -21.51
N GLN A 401 5.05 -18.80 -22.59
CA GLN A 401 5.77 -18.35 -23.78
C GLN A 401 5.09 -17.15 -24.44
N ASN A 402 3.75 -17.14 -24.52
CA ASN A 402 3.01 -16.02 -25.08
C ASN A 402 3.14 -14.77 -24.22
N ALA A 403 3.07 -14.90 -22.89
CA ALA A 403 3.27 -13.79 -21.97
C ALA A 403 4.68 -13.18 -22.08
N VAL A 404 5.71 -14.03 -22.24
CA VAL A 404 7.07 -13.58 -22.52
C VAL A 404 7.12 -12.80 -23.84
N ASN A 405 6.50 -13.30 -24.91
CA ASN A 405 6.45 -12.59 -26.21
C ASN A 405 5.72 -11.24 -26.11
N ILE A 406 4.59 -11.19 -25.40
CA ILE A 406 3.82 -9.97 -25.12
C ILE A 406 4.69 -8.97 -24.35
N HIS A 407 5.45 -9.44 -23.36
CA HIS A 407 6.37 -8.60 -22.61
C HIS A 407 7.51 -8.07 -23.50
N GLU A 408 8.10 -8.90 -24.37
CA GLU A 408 9.09 -8.45 -25.35
C GLU A 408 8.52 -7.39 -26.30
N ALA A 409 7.28 -7.56 -26.76
CA ALA A 409 6.59 -6.60 -27.60
C ALA A 409 6.36 -5.27 -26.85
N ALA A 410 5.88 -5.32 -25.61
CA ALA A 410 5.68 -4.14 -24.77
C ALA A 410 6.98 -3.36 -24.52
N VAL A 411 8.11 -4.05 -24.32
CA VAL A 411 9.43 -3.41 -24.17
C VAL A 411 9.92 -2.76 -25.49
N GLN A 412 9.53 -3.31 -26.64
CA GLN A 412 9.89 -2.79 -27.96
C GLN A 412 8.98 -1.63 -28.41
N GLU A 413 7.74 -1.61 -27.94
CA GLU A 413 6.79 -0.52 -28.11
C GLU A 413 7.34 0.74 -27.43
N LYS A 414 8.04 1.58 -28.19
CA LYS A 414 8.61 2.84 -27.67
C LYS A 414 7.56 3.93 -27.62
N SER A 415 6.54 3.78 -26.79
CA SER A 415 5.75 4.91 -26.36
C SER A 415 6.50 5.67 -25.26
N VAL A 416 6.60 6.99 -25.42
CA VAL A 416 7.17 7.85 -24.37
C VAL A 416 6.03 8.16 -23.39
N PRO A 417 6.25 8.05 -22.07
CA PRO A 417 5.31 8.52 -21.07
C PRO A 417 4.95 9.98 -21.37
N GLY A 418 3.75 10.18 -21.93
CA GLY A 418 3.20 11.48 -22.27
C GLY A 418 2.94 11.82 -23.74
N ASN A 419 3.24 10.93 -24.69
CA ASN A 419 2.75 11.11 -26.07
C ASN A 419 1.27 10.73 -26.25
N TYR A 420 0.77 9.83 -25.40
CA TYR A 420 -0.60 9.32 -25.46
C TYR A 420 -1.27 9.66 -24.12
N SER A 421 -2.49 10.18 -24.17
CA SER A 421 -3.27 10.54 -22.97
C SER A 421 -4.73 10.18 -23.17
N GLY A 422 -5.33 9.48 -22.20
CA GLY A 422 -6.75 9.13 -22.24
C GLY A 422 -7.01 7.85 -23.03
N GLU A 423 -8.05 7.86 -23.86
CA GLU A 423 -8.57 6.71 -24.63
C GLU A 423 -7.54 6.08 -25.60
N GLU A 424 -6.40 6.74 -25.85
CA GLU A 424 -5.34 6.23 -26.75
C GLU A 424 -4.34 5.28 -26.05
N THR A 425 -4.37 5.15 -24.73
CA THR A 425 -3.46 4.27 -23.97
C THR A 425 -4.18 3.11 -23.31
N ALA A 426 -3.52 1.95 -23.27
CA ALA A 426 -3.95 0.79 -22.51
C ALA A 426 -2.91 0.38 -21.47
N ILE A 427 -3.40 -0.30 -20.43
CA ILE A 427 -2.59 -0.80 -19.32
C ILE A 427 -2.24 -2.26 -19.60
N LEU A 428 -1.03 -2.66 -19.24
CA LEU A 428 -0.60 -4.05 -19.28
C LEU A 428 0.18 -4.38 -18.01
N ASN A 429 -0.38 -5.26 -17.19
CA ASN A 429 0.24 -5.79 -15.99
C ASN A 429 0.70 -7.22 -16.23
N ILE A 430 1.95 -7.51 -15.91
CA ILE A 430 2.54 -8.83 -16.03
C ILE A 430 3.27 -9.18 -14.74
N LYS A 431 2.89 -10.29 -14.09
CA LYS A 431 3.61 -10.86 -12.95
C LYS A 431 4.09 -12.26 -13.26
N TYR A 432 5.37 -12.52 -13.00
CA TYR A 432 5.97 -13.84 -13.11
C TYR A 432 6.32 -14.36 -11.72
N LYS A 433 5.87 -15.57 -11.39
CA LYS A 433 6.45 -16.38 -10.31
C LYS A 433 7.59 -17.19 -10.92
N MET A 434 8.79 -16.97 -10.43
CA MET A 434 10.00 -17.61 -10.92
C MET A 434 10.22 -18.96 -10.21
N THR A 435 10.92 -19.87 -10.88
CA THR A 435 11.26 -21.20 -10.33
C THR A 435 12.12 -21.17 -9.05
N ASP A 436 12.76 -20.04 -8.74
CA ASP A 436 13.51 -19.83 -7.49
C ASP A 436 12.65 -19.24 -6.36
N GLY A 437 11.36 -19.02 -6.61
CA GLY A 437 10.40 -18.44 -5.67
C GLY A 437 10.34 -16.91 -5.69
N THR A 438 11.16 -16.23 -6.50
CA THR A 438 11.07 -14.77 -6.64
C THR A 438 9.89 -14.36 -7.51
N VAL A 439 9.38 -13.14 -7.29
CA VAL A 439 8.29 -12.56 -8.09
C VAL A 439 8.82 -11.37 -8.88
N MET A 440 8.47 -11.30 -10.16
CA MET A 440 8.83 -10.20 -11.05
C MET A 440 7.54 -9.54 -11.58
N SER A 441 7.33 -8.26 -11.27
CA SER A 441 6.15 -7.49 -11.69
C SER A 441 6.51 -6.36 -12.67
N ARG A 442 5.74 -6.19 -13.74
CA ARG A 442 5.87 -5.12 -14.72
C ARG A 442 4.49 -4.53 -15.01
N SER A 443 4.40 -3.21 -15.01
CA SER A 443 3.18 -2.49 -15.35
C SER A 443 3.51 -1.46 -16.43
N PHE A 444 2.90 -1.61 -17.59
CA PHE A 444 2.99 -0.64 -18.67
C PHE A 444 1.70 0.16 -18.73
N SER A 445 1.80 1.48 -18.85
CA SER A 445 0.61 2.35 -18.91
C SER A 445 0.67 3.35 -20.07
N THR A 446 1.64 3.20 -20.97
CA THR A 446 1.84 4.11 -22.09
C THR A 446 1.71 3.41 -23.44
N LEU A 447 1.40 2.11 -23.44
CA LEU A 447 1.17 1.32 -24.65
C LEU A 447 -0.08 1.86 -25.37
N LYS A 448 -0.06 1.86 -26.70
CA LYS A 448 -1.23 2.26 -27.47
C LYS A 448 -2.35 1.24 -27.31
N ALA A 449 -3.58 1.71 -27.14
CA ALA A 449 -4.75 0.83 -27.01
C ALA A 449 -4.96 -0.07 -28.25
N ASP A 450 -4.61 0.40 -29.45
CA ASP A 450 -4.70 -0.34 -30.71
C ASP A 450 -3.47 -1.21 -31.03
N ALA A 451 -2.53 -1.34 -30.08
CA ALA A 451 -1.33 -2.15 -30.29
C ALA A 451 -1.70 -3.63 -30.50
N PRO A 452 -1.12 -4.33 -31.50
CA PRO A 452 -1.45 -5.74 -31.79
C PRO A 452 -1.28 -6.69 -30.60
N LEU A 453 -0.43 -6.34 -29.63
CA LEU A 453 -0.20 -7.14 -28.43
C LEU A 453 -1.46 -7.32 -27.58
N PHE A 454 -2.42 -6.39 -27.60
CA PHE A 454 -3.64 -6.50 -26.79
C PHE A 454 -4.60 -7.56 -27.37
N ALA A 455 -4.59 -7.77 -28.68
CA ALA A 455 -5.27 -8.92 -29.27
C ALA A 455 -4.64 -10.24 -28.77
N ASP A 456 -3.32 -10.30 -28.62
CA ASP A 456 -2.64 -11.47 -28.06
C ASP A 456 -2.99 -11.69 -26.58
N VAL A 457 -3.09 -10.62 -25.79
CA VAL A 457 -3.52 -10.67 -24.37
C VAL A 457 -4.94 -11.23 -24.25
N ASN A 458 -5.89 -10.72 -25.05
CA ASN A 458 -7.27 -11.21 -25.06
C ASN A 458 -7.36 -12.69 -25.46
N ASN A 459 -6.46 -13.14 -26.35
CA ASN A 459 -6.39 -14.53 -26.79
C ASN A 459 -5.74 -15.49 -25.78
N LEU A 460 -5.02 -15.01 -24.77
CA LEU A 460 -4.43 -15.88 -23.73
C LEU A 460 -5.52 -16.70 -23.02
N LYS A 461 -6.68 -16.10 -22.80
CA LYS A 461 -7.77 -16.68 -22.00
C LYS A 461 -8.68 -17.61 -22.79
N ASN A 462 -8.57 -17.70 -24.12
CA ASN A 462 -9.61 -18.34 -24.95
C ASN A 462 -9.34 -19.82 -25.29
N SER A 463 -8.32 -20.45 -24.72
CA SER A 463 -8.02 -21.87 -25.00
C SER A 463 -8.84 -22.87 -24.19
N GLN A 464 -9.26 -22.48 -22.99
CA GLN A 464 -10.11 -23.21 -22.05
C GLN A 464 -10.78 -22.21 -21.10
N TYR A 465 -11.73 -22.64 -20.27
CA TYR A 465 -12.27 -21.78 -19.22
C TYR A 465 -11.15 -21.27 -18.31
N ASP A 466 -11.10 -19.96 -18.05
CA ASP A 466 -10.08 -19.33 -17.21
C ASP A 466 -10.40 -19.55 -15.73
N ILE A 467 -10.33 -20.81 -15.31
CA ILE A 467 -10.57 -21.22 -13.93
C ILE A 467 -9.63 -20.54 -12.95
N ASN A 468 -8.44 -20.11 -13.38
CA ASN A 468 -7.47 -19.45 -12.50
C ASN A 468 -7.94 -18.05 -12.10
N SER A 469 -8.74 -17.36 -12.94
CA SER A 469 -9.31 -16.05 -12.63
C SER A 469 -10.69 -16.11 -11.98
N ASP A 470 -11.30 -17.30 -11.89
CA ASP A 470 -12.63 -17.49 -11.28
C ASP A 470 -12.56 -17.30 -9.76
N PHE A 471 -13.27 -16.29 -9.27
CA PHE A 471 -13.25 -15.89 -7.87
C PHE A 471 -13.71 -17.01 -6.92
N LEU A 472 -14.89 -17.59 -7.15
CA LEU A 472 -15.41 -18.64 -6.26
C LEU A 472 -14.68 -19.98 -6.41
N ALA A 473 -14.21 -20.32 -7.62
CA ALA A 473 -13.43 -21.54 -7.83
C ALA A 473 -12.12 -21.54 -7.02
N ASN A 474 -11.54 -20.36 -6.78
CA ASN A 474 -10.29 -20.19 -6.04
C ASN A 474 -10.46 -19.65 -4.62
N LEU A 475 -11.68 -19.40 -4.15
CA LEU A 475 -11.88 -18.84 -2.81
C LEU A 475 -11.60 -19.90 -1.73
N LYS A 476 -10.79 -19.59 -0.72
CA LYS A 476 -10.56 -20.47 0.44
C LYS A 476 -11.71 -20.39 1.43
N GLN A 477 -12.01 -21.51 2.08
CA GLN A 477 -12.81 -21.50 3.31
C GLN A 477 -12.00 -20.85 4.43
N HIS A 478 -12.31 -19.59 4.75
CA HIS A 478 -11.60 -18.85 5.79
C HIS A 478 -12.38 -18.84 7.12
N PRO A 479 -11.73 -19.03 8.28
CA PRO A 479 -12.40 -19.01 9.59
C PRO A 479 -13.16 -17.71 9.91
N ASP A 480 -12.70 -16.59 9.36
CA ASP A 480 -13.31 -15.26 9.57
C ASP A 480 -14.36 -14.88 8.52
N MET A 481 -14.66 -15.78 7.57
CA MET A 481 -15.72 -15.55 6.60
C MET A 481 -17.09 -15.58 7.29
N ILE A 482 -17.90 -14.56 7.01
CA ILE A 482 -19.25 -14.39 7.55
C ILE A 482 -20.26 -14.97 6.56
N ASP A 483 -20.27 -14.45 5.34
CA ASP A 483 -21.19 -14.81 4.27
C ASP A 483 -20.62 -14.44 2.89
N LEU A 484 -21.39 -14.77 1.85
CA LEU A 484 -21.15 -14.39 0.48
C LEU A 484 -22.32 -13.54 -0.02
N THR A 485 -22.00 -12.54 -0.85
CA THR A 485 -22.96 -11.72 -1.57
C THR A 485 -22.71 -11.86 -3.06
N LEU A 486 -23.73 -12.25 -3.81
CA LEU A 486 -23.70 -12.44 -5.26
C LEU A 486 -24.45 -11.28 -5.92
N PHE A 487 -24.07 -10.94 -7.16
CA PHE A 487 -24.73 -9.92 -7.99
C PHE A 487 -24.79 -8.57 -7.27
N SER A 488 -23.61 -8.07 -6.87
CA SER A 488 -23.47 -6.79 -6.16
C SER A 488 -24.38 -6.64 -4.92
N GLY A 489 -24.58 -7.73 -4.18
CA GLY A 489 -25.34 -7.74 -2.92
C GLY A 489 -26.83 -8.10 -3.05
N MET A 490 -27.31 -8.48 -4.23
CA MET A 490 -28.72 -8.86 -4.40
C MET A 490 -29.06 -10.22 -3.78
N VAL A 491 -28.15 -11.19 -3.87
CA VAL A 491 -28.39 -12.55 -3.38
C VAL A 491 -27.35 -12.91 -2.33
N ASN A 492 -27.80 -13.22 -1.12
CA ASN A 492 -26.92 -13.72 -0.06
C ASN A 492 -26.71 -15.23 -0.19
N ALA A 493 -25.53 -15.72 0.11
CA ALA A 493 -25.22 -17.14 0.21
C ALA A 493 -24.39 -17.41 1.48
N ASP A 494 -24.54 -18.60 2.05
CA ASP A 494 -23.71 -19.03 3.17
C ASP A 494 -22.36 -19.56 2.67
N LYS A 495 -21.41 -19.75 3.59
CA LYS A 495 -20.08 -20.26 3.26
C LYS A 495 -20.06 -21.65 2.61
N SER A 496 -21.09 -22.48 2.79
CA SER A 496 -21.14 -23.81 2.13
C SER A 496 -21.27 -23.67 0.61
N PHE A 497 -21.79 -22.53 0.13
CA PHE A 497 -21.93 -22.26 -1.28
C PHE A 497 -20.62 -22.34 -2.08
N ILE A 498 -19.48 -22.08 -1.44
CA ILE A 498 -18.15 -22.24 -2.08
C ILE A 498 -17.93 -23.69 -2.51
N ASP A 499 -18.28 -24.64 -1.63
CA ASP A 499 -18.08 -26.06 -1.89
C ASP A 499 -19.04 -26.51 -3.00
N ASP A 500 -20.30 -26.07 -2.95
CA ASP A 500 -21.30 -26.32 -4.00
C ASP A 500 -20.84 -25.76 -5.36
N TYR A 501 -20.29 -24.54 -5.39
CA TYR A 501 -19.76 -23.93 -6.61
C TYR A 501 -18.59 -24.74 -7.18
N LYS A 502 -17.63 -25.11 -6.33
CA LYS A 502 -16.44 -25.89 -6.70
C LYS A 502 -16.79 -27.28 -7.24
N GLU A 503 -17.81 -27.95 -6.66
CA GLU A 503 -18.29 -29.25 -7.15
C GLU A 503 -18.86 -29.19 -8.57
N ASN A 504 -19.33 -28.02 -9.01
CA ASN A 504 -19.92 -27.81 -10.34
C ASN A 504 -18.99 -27.05 -11.31
N THR A 505 -17.78 -26.66 -10.89
CA THR A 505 -16.83 -25.93 -11.75
C THR A 505 -16.33 -26.76 -12.93
N ASP A 506 -16.20 -28.08 -12.79
CA ASP A 506 -15.72 -28.97 -13.87
C ASP A 506 -16.59 -28.89 -15.14
N ALA A 507 -17.89 -28.59 -15.00
CA ALA A 507 -18.79 -28.41 -16.14
C ALA A 507 -18.38 -27.21 -17.01
N LEU A 508 -17.89 -26.13 -16.40
CA LEU A 508 -17.46 -24.92 -17.10
C LEU A 508 -16.29 -25.20 -18.06
N MET A 509 -15.41 -26.11 -17.68
CA MET A 509 -14.27 -26.53 -18.51
C MET A 509 -14.70 -27.25 -19.80
N SER A 510 -15.94 -27.75 -19.87
CA SER A 510 -16.49 -28.46 -21.04
C SER A 510 -17.21 -27.55 -22.04
N TYR A 511 -17.52 -26.32 -21.63
CA TYR A 511 -18.25 -25.35 -22.45
C TYR A 511 -17.32 -24.61 -23.43
N ASN A 512 -17.93 -23.85 -24.34
CA ASN A 512 -17.17 -23.06 -25.32
C ASN A 512 -16.40 -21.95 -24.59
N PRO A 513 -15.05 -21.95 -24.60
CA PRO A 513 -14.25 -21.01 -23.81
C PRO A 513 -14.50 -19.55 -24.20
N TYR A 514 -14.83 -19.27 -25.46
CA TYR A 514 -15.19 -17.91 -25.89
C TYR A 514 -16.47 -17.44 -25.21
N ILE A 515 -17.41 -18.33 -24.94
CA ILE A 515 -18.66 -17.96 -24.28
C ILE A 515 -18.43 -17.82 -22.77
N VAL A 516 -17.92 -18.86 -22.12
CA VAL A 516 -17.82 -18.86 -20.66
C VAL A 516 -16.84 -17.85 -20.10
N ASN A 517 -15.81 -17.44 -20.87
CA ASN A 517 -14.85 -16.43 -20.41
C ASN A 517 -15.28 -14.99 -20.73
N GLN A 518 -16.06 -14.77 -21.80
CA GLN A 518 -16.41 -13.42 -22.28
C GLN A 518 -17.85 -13.00 -21.90
N THR A 519 -18.67 -13.94 -21.43
CA THR A 519 -20.09 -13.69 -21.17
C THR A 519 -20.49 -14.26 -19.81
N GLY A 520 -21.55 -13.71 -19.20
CA GLY A 520 -22.10 -14.26 -17.95
C GLY A 520 -21.12 -14.25 -16.76
N GLN A 521 -20.09 -13.41 -16.79
CA GLN A 521 -19.19 -13.17 -15.67
C GLN A 521 -19.85 -12.16 -14.73
N VAL A 522 -20.12 -12.58 -13.49
CA VAL A 522 -20.91 -11.79 -12.53
C VAL A 522 -20.13 -11.55 -11.26
N GLU A 523 -20.27 -10.35 -10.70
CA GLU A 523 -19.56 -9.93 -9.50
C GLU A 523 -20.10 -10.68 -8.27
N MET A 524 -19.16 -11.18 -7.48
CA MET A 524 -19.39 -11.91 -6.24
C MET A 524 -18.43 -11.40 -5.19
N SER A 525 -18.86 -11.37 -3.93
CA SER A 525 -18.05 -10.89 -2.82
C SER A 525 -18.14 -11.82 -1.63
N ALA A 526 -17.00 -12.02 -0.97
CA ALA A 526 -16.86 -12.71 0.29
C ALA A 526 -16.65 -11.69 1.41
N ASN A 527 -17.54 -11.72 2.40
CA ASN A 527 -17.48 -10.80 3.53
C ASN A 527 -16.79 -11.49 4.70
N TYR A 528 -15.74 -10.86 5.22
CA TYR A 528 -15.00 -11.30 6.40
C TYR A 528 -15.23 -10.32 7.55
N LYS A 529 -14.85 -10.71 8.78
CA LYS A 529 -15.00 -9.85 9.97
C LYS A 529 -14.47 -8.42 9.82
N ASN A 530 -13.34 -8.22 9.13
CA ASN A 530 -12.68 -6.92 8.99
C ASN A 530 -12.26 -6.59 7.55
N ASN A 531 -12.68 -7.39 6.57
CA ASN A 531 -12.31 -7.22 5.17
C ASN A 531 -13.43 -7.74 4.27
N TYR A 532 -13.39 -7.40 2.99
CA TYR A 532 -14.17 -8.09 1.98
C TYR A 532 -13.29 -8.28 0.75
N GLU A 533 -13.52 -9.37 0.03
CA GLU A 533 -12.88 -9.62 -1.26
C GLU A 533 -13.98 -9.80 -2.29
N SER A 534 -13.80 -9.24 -3.48
CA SER A 534 -14.79 -9.33 -4.57
C SER A 534 -14.11 -9.71 -5.86
N GLY A 535 -14.79 -10.44 -6.72
CA GLY A 535 -14.30 -10.85 -8.04
C GLY A 535 -15.42 -11.39 -8.92
N PHE A 536 -15.05 -11.84 -10.11
CA PHE A 536 -16.01 -12.38 -11.07
C PHE A 536 -16.00 -13.90 -11.07
N SER A 537 -17.19 -14.51 -11.14
CA SER A 537 -17.34 -15.95 -11.40
C SER A 537 -18.49 -16.18 -12.39
N SER A 538 -18.56 -17.37 -12.98
CA SER A 538 -19.50 -17.65 -14.06
C SER A 538 -20.92 -17.91 -13.55
N ILE A 539 -21.91 -17.22 -14.11
CA ILE A 539 -23.34 -17.51 -13.90
C ILE A 539 -23.75 -18.87 -14.50
N TYR A 540 -22.97 -19.42 -15.44
CA TYR A 540 -23.24 -20.71 -16.06
C TYR A 540 -22.99 -21.89 -15.12
N ASN A 541 -22.43 -21.66 -13.93
CA ASN A 541 -22.33 -22.67 -12.91
C ASN A 541 -23.73 -22.97 -12.34
N SER A 542 -24.16 -24.23 -12.38
CA SER A 542 -25.48 -24.65 -11.90
C SER A 542 -25.75 -24.27 -10.45
N ALA A 543 -24.73 -24.27 -9.58
CA ALA A 543 -24.89 -23.85 -8.18
C ALA A 543 -25.36 -22.40 -8.09
N VAL A 544 -24.87 -21.50 -8.97
CA VAL A 544 -25.29 -20.10 -9.02
C VAL A 544 -26.76 -19.99 -9.43
N LEU A 545 -27.16 -20.68 -10.48
CA LEU A 545 -28.56 -20.70 -10.93
C LEU A 545 -29.50 -21.26 -9.87
N ASP A 546 -29.12 -22.36 -9.22
CA ASP A 546 -29.89 -22.96 -8.12
C ASP A 546 -30.01 -22.00 -6.93
N ARG A 547 -28.96 -21.22 -6.63
CA ARG A 547 -29.00 -20.21 -5.57
C ARG A 547 -29.92 -19.04 -5.92
N ILE A 548 -29.94 -18.58 -7.17
CA ILE A 548 -30.88 -17.55 -7.65
C ILE A 548 -32.31 -18.08 -7.54
N HIS A 549 -32.59 -19.29 -8.02
CA HIS A 549 -33.91 -19.91 -7.95
C HIS A 549 -34.41 -20.15 -6.52
N ALA A 550 -33.49 -20.34 -5.58
CA ALA A 550 -33.79 -20.43 -4.15
C ALA A 550 -34.00 -19.06 -3.48
N SER A 551 -33.75 -17.96 -4.20
CA SER A 551 -33.99 -16.59 -3.75
C SER A 551 -35.32 -16.04 -4.28
N ASP A 552 -35.74 -14.88 -3.77
CA ASP A 552 -36.96 -14.19 -4.24
C ASP A 552 -36.71 -13.33 -5.49
N ILE A 553 -35.54 -13.46 -6.14
CA ILE A 553 -35.07 -12.62 -7.24
C ILE A 553 -34.89 -13.47 -8.51
N SER A 554 -35.27 -12.93 -9.67
CA SER A 554 -35.12 -13.64 -10.96
C SER A 554 -33.76 -13.40 -11.62
N VAL A 555 -33.35 -14.29 -12.54
CA VAL A 555 -32.09 -14.14 -13.29
C VAL A 555 -32.07 -12.81 -14.06
N SER A 556 -33.20 -12.42 -14.66
CA SER A 556 -33.31 -11.15 -15.37
C SER A 556 -33.09 -9.93 -14.47
N ASP A 557 -33.55 -9.99 -13.22
CA ASP A 557 -33.36 -8.90 -12.25
C ASP A 557 -31.87 -8.82 -11.85
N THR A 558 -31.22 -9.97 -11.61
CA THR A 558 -29.80 -10.01 -11.22
C THR A 558 -28.86 -9.46 -12.28
N LEU A 559 -29.22 -9.61 -13.56
CA LEU A 559 -28.46 -9.13 -14.71
C LEU A 559 -28.97 -7.78 -15.24
N PHE A 560 -29.98 -7.18 -14.60
CA PHE A 560 -30.65 -5.97 -15.05
C PHE A 560 -31.21 -6.02 -16.48
N LEU A 561 -31.54 -7.22 -16.97
CA LEU A 561 -32.12 -7.44 -18.30
C LEU A 561 -33.49 -6.77 -18.41
N ASP A 562 -34.27 -6.74 -17.33
CA ASP A 562 -35.58 -6.09 -17.24
C ASP A 562 -35.52 -4.56 -17.42
N GLN A 563 -34.36 -3.96 -17.09
CA GLN A 563 -34.09 -2.53 -17.20
C GLN A 563 -33.43 -2.14 -18.54
N SER A 564 -33.16 -3.11 -19.40
CA SER A 564 -32.50 -2.89 -20.68
C SER A 564 -33.44 -2.25 -21.71
N SER A 565 -33.05 -1.09 -22.24
CA SER A 565 -33.83 -0.36 -23.24
C SER A 565 -33.64 -0.92 -24.65
N ALA A 566 -32.50 -1.56 -24.94
CA ALA A 566 -32.17 -2.16 -26.24
C ALA A 566 -31.61 -3.58 -26.08
N MET A 567 -32.12 -4.52 -26.90
CA MET A 567 -31.64 -5.91 -26.92
C MET A 567 -31.47 -6.39 -28.36
N TYR A 568 -30.37 -7.12 -28.61
CA TYR A 568 -30.02 -7.69 -29.89
C TYR A 568 -29.65 -9.16 -29.73
N VAL A 569 -29.95 -9.97 -30.74
CA VAL A 569 -29.50 -11.36 -30.82
C VAL A 569 -28.45 -11.50 -31.92
N ALA A 570 -27.33 -12.13 -31.56
CA ALA A 570 -26.26 -12.53 -32.46
C ALA A 570 -26.18 -14.06 -32.53
N GLU A 571 -25.95 -14.62 -33.71
CA GLU A 571 -25.66 -16.05 -33.88
C GLU A 571 -24.39 -16.23 -34.74
N PRO A 572 -23.21 -15.79 -34.26
CA PRO A 572 -21.97 -15.95 -35.01
C PRO A 572 -21.66 -17.43 -35.27
N GLU A 573 -21.05 -17.73 -36.43
CA GLU A 573 -20.53 -19.07 -36.69
C GLU A 573 -19.41 -19.40 -35.71
N GLN A 574 -19.25 -20.68 -35.35
CA GLN A 574 -18.25 -21.10 -34.36
C GLN A 574 -16.81 -20.72 -34.75
N ALA A 575 -16.51 -20.64 -36.05
CA ALA A 575 -15.21 -20.23 -36.57
C ALA A 575 -14.95 -18.72 -36.39
N ASP A 576 -16.01 -17.91 -36.33
CA ASP A 576 -15.95 -16.45 -36.29
C ASP A 576 -16.17 -15.90 -34.87
N MET A 577 -16.37 -16.76 -33.87
CA MET A 577 -16.58 -16.38 -32.47
C MET A 577 -15.44 -15.50 -31.91
N ALA A 578 -14.19 -15.83 -32.23
CA ALA A 578 -13.03 -15.06 -31.78
C ALA A 578 -13.02 -13.64 -32.36
N ASP A 579 -13.33 -13.53 -33.65
CA ASP A 579 -13.42 -12.25 -34.35
C ASP A 579 -14.61 -11.44 -33.83
N PHE A 580 -15.75 -12.11 -33.56
CA PHE A 580 -16.93 -11.46 -33.00
C PHE A 580 -16.65 -10.78 -31.66
N PHE A 581 -16.01 -11.47 -30.71
CA PHE A 581 -15.65 -10.86 -29.42
C PHE A 581 -14.59 -9.78 -29.57
N THR A 582 -13.64 -9.93 -30.49
CA THR A 582 -12.66 -8.88 -30.81
C THR A 582 -13.34 -7.61 -31.33
N ASP A 583 -14.32 -7.77 -32.22
CA ASP A 583 -15.12 -6.67 -32.75
C ASP A 583 -16.08 -6.09 -31.71
N TYR A 584 -16.64 -6.90 -30.82
CA TYR A 584 -17.50 -6.44 -29.73
C TYR A 584 -16.77 -5.45 -28.79
N HIS A 585 -15.47 -5.66 -28.56
CA HIS A 585 -14.62 -4.77 -27.77
C HIS A 585 -14.04 -3.58 -28.56
N SER A 586 -14.33 -3.44 -29.85
CA SER A 586 -13.69 -2.41 -30.70
C SER A 586 -14.63 -1.62 -31.61
N LEU A 587 -15.76 -2.21 -32.02
CA LEU A 587 -16.76 -1.61 -32.87
C LEU A 587 -17.94 -1.12 -32.04
N ASN A 588 -18.57 -0.03 -32.47
CA ASN A 588 -19.82 0.41 -31.85
C ASN A 588 -20.98 -0.55 -32.19
N ILE A 589 -22.11 -0.41 -31.50
CA ILE A 589 -23.26 -1.33 -31.68
C ILE A 589 -23.84 -1.30 -33.11
N GLU A 590 -23.77 -0.16 -33.82
CA GLU A 590 -24.29 -0.03 -35.19
C GLU A 590 -23.40 -0.77 -36.20
N GLU A 591 -22.08 -0.57 -36.10
CA GLU A 591 -21.06 -1.26 -36.89
C GLU A 591 -21.08 -2.78 -36.64
N LEU A 592 -21.21 -3.18 -35.37
CA LEU A 592 -21.34 -4.59 -34.99
C LEU A 592 -22.64 -5.19 -35.57
N THR A 593 -23.74 -4.43 -35.55
CA THR A 593 -25.01 -4.82 -36.15
C THR A 593 -24.90 -5.02 -37.65
N GLU A 594 -24.21 -4.11 -38.36
CA GLU A 594 -23.99 -4.22 -39.80
C GLU A 594 -23.08 -5.40 -40.17
N LYS A 595 -22.00 -5.61 -39.41
CA LYS A 595 -21.01 -6.67 -39.67
C LYS A 595 -21.58 -8.07 -39.43
N TYR A 596 -22.31 -8.27 -38.34
CA TYR A 596 -22.80 -9.59 -37.91
C TYR A 596 -24.31 -9.81 -38.10
N ASN A 597 -25.02 -8.85 -38.71
CA ASN A 597 -26.47 -8.90 -38.93
C ASN A 597 -27.27 -9.11 -37.63
N LEU A 598 -26.96 -8.34 -36.58
CA LEU A 598 -27.63 -8.47 -35.29
C LEU A 598 -29.14 -8.20 -35.40
N LYS A 599 -29.95 -9.06 -34.80
CA LYS A 599 -31.42 -8.93 -34.79
C LYS A 599 -31.88 -8.16 -33.56
N ALA A 600 -32.37 -6.94 -33.73
CA ALA A 600 -33.03 -6.19 -32.66
C ALA A 600 -34.35 -6.87 -32.25
N LEU A 601 -34.57 -7.03 -30.94
CA LEU A 601 -35.78 -7.67 -30.41
C LEU A 601 -36.95 -6.69 -30.26
N SER A 602 -38.12 -7.09 -30.74
CA SER A 602 -39.39 -6.39 -30.46
C SER A 602 -39.82 -6.54 -29.00
N ALA A 603 -40.74 -5.70 -28.53
CA ALA A 603 -41.20 -5.76 -27.14
C ALA A 603 -41.75 -7.14 -26.71
N ALA A 604 -42.43 -7.85 -27.62
CA ALA A 604 -42.93 -9.20 -27.35
C ALA A 604 -41.81 -10.24 -27.29
N GLU A 605 -40.82 -10.15 -28.19
CA GLU A 605 -39.66 -11.05 -28.19
C GLU A 605 -38.76 -10.80 -26.97
N LYS A 606 -38.68 -9.56 -26.47
CA LYS A 606 -38.01 -9.24 -25.21
C LYS A 606 -38.68 -9.93 -24.03
N GLU A 607 -40.01 -9.87 -23.92
CA GLU A 607 -40.76 -10.53 -22.83
C GLU A 607 -40.61 -12.07 -22.87
N GLU A 608 -40.62 -12.65 -24.07
CA GLU A 608 -40.34 -14.08 -24.28
C GLU A 608 -38.91 -14.43 -23.86
N THR A 609 -37.92 -13.63 -24.24
CA THR A 609 -36.51 -13.83 -23.88
C THR A 609 -36.29 -13.71 -22.37
N LEU A 610 -36.90 -12.71 -21.71
CA LEU A 610 -36.85 -12.56 -20.25
C LEU A 610 -37.45 -13.78 -19.55
N THR A 611 -38.57 -14.31 -20.07
CA THR A 611 -39.20 -15.51 -19.52
C THR A 611 -38.29 -16.73 -19.66
N ALA A 612 -37.64 -16.92 -20.82
CA ALA A 612 -36.71 -18.01 -21.06
C ALA A 612 -35.49 -17.93 -20.13
N VAL A 613 -34.86 -16.76 -20.01
CA VAL A 613 -33.72 -16.54 -19.11
C VAL A 613 -34.11 -16.79 -17.65
N ASN A 614 -35.30 -16.37 -17.22
CA ASN A 614 -35.81 -16.61 -15.87
C ASN A 614 -36.14 -18.09 -15.59
N ASN A 615 -36.36 -18.90 -16.62
CA ASN A 615 -36.47 -20.35 -16.49
C ASN A 615 -35.11 -21.07 -16.47
N GLY A 616 -34.00 -20.32 -16.53
CA GLY A 616 -32.65 -20.86 -16.58
C GLY A 616 -32.22 -21.37 -17.96
N GLU A 617 -32.87 -20.92 -19.04
CA GLU A 617 -32.55 -21.33 -20.42
C GLU A 617 -31.30 -20.61 -20.97
N LEU A 618 -30.19 -20.71 -20.23
CA LEU A 618 -28.85 -20.31 -20.67
C LEU A 618 -28.20 -21.44 -21.47
N ALA A 619 -27.36 -21.09 -22.46
CA ALA A 619 -26.72 -22.08 -23.35
C ALA A 619 -25.22 -21.79 -23.54
N PRO A 620 -24.38 -22.03 -22.52
CA PRO A 620 -22.93 -21.83 -22.63
C PRO A 620 -22.25 -22.71 -23.70
N GLU A 621 -22.91 -23.79 -24.14
CA GLU A 621 -22.49 -24.66 -25.25
C GLU A 621 -22.94 -24.19 -26.64
N GLY A 622 -23.86 -23.22 -26.71
CA GLY A 622 -24.48 -22.75 -27.94
C GLY A 622 -23.63 -21.76 -28.72
N ASN A 623 -24.26 -21.02 -29.62
CA ASN A 623 -23.67 -19.87 -30.32
C ASN A 623 -24.60 -18.66 -30.41
N LYS A 624 -25.74 -18.71 -29.71
CA LYS A 624 -26.74 -17.65 -29.70
C LYS A 624 -26.51 -16.74 -28.50
N LEU A 625 -26.21 -15.48 -28.79
CA LEU A 625 -25.81 -14.48 -27.81
C LEU A 625 -26.86 -13.37 -27.76
N LEU A 626 -27.28 -13.03 -26.55
CA LEU A 626 -28.13 -11.89 -26.26
C LEU A 626 -27.25 -10.73 -25.80
N LEU A 627 -27.25 -9.65 -26.57
CA LEU A 627 -26.65 -8.37 -26.20
C LEU A 627 -27.74 -7.49 -25.62
N PHE A 628 -27.52 -6.92 -24.44
CA PHE A 628 -28.50 -6.10 -23.74
C PHE A 628 -27.83 -4.86 -23.15
N SER A 629 -28.48 -3.71 -23.32
CA SER A 629 -27.93 -2.44 -22.85
C SER A 629 -27.91 -2.35 -21.32
N TYR A 630 -26.88 -1.70 -20.75
CA TYR A 630 -26.86 -1.38 -19.32
C TYR A 630 -28.03 -0.46 -18.91
N PRO A 631 -28.40 -0.42 -17.61
CA PRO A 631 -29.45 0.47 -17.11
C PRO A 631 -29.20 1.93 -17.47
N ASN A 632 -30.26 2.64 -17.85
CA ASN A 632 -30.22 4.05 -18.29
C ASN A 632 -29.46 4.32 -19.60
N TYR A 633 -29.15 3.29 -20.40
CA TYR A 633 -28.66 3.49 -21.75
C TYR A 633 -29.59 4.41 -22.55
N THR A 634 -29.01 5.49 -23.05
CA THR A 634 -29.61 6.40 -24.03
C THR A 634 -28.74 6.35 -25.26
N ALA A 635 -29.33 6.25 -26.46
CA ALA A 635 -28.58 6.31 -27.70
C ALA A 635 -27.68 7.57 -27.71
N THR A 636 -26.39 7.36 -27.50
CA THR A 636 -25.35 8.40 -27.47
C THR A 636 -24.95 8.73 -28.90
N SER A 637 -24.45 9.95 -29.13
CA SER A 637 -23.87 10.35 -30.42
C SER A 637 -22.36 10.10 -30.48
N GLU A 638 -21.82 9.30 -29.56
CA GLU A 638 -20.40 9.03 -29.38
C GLU A 638 -20.11 7.57 -29.78
N ASP A 639 -19.05 7.35 -30.56
CA ASP A 639 -18.64 6.05 -31.11
C ASP A 639 -17.91 5.21 -30.05
N TYR A 640 -18.60 4.82 -28.97
CA TYR A 640 -18.06 3.87 -28.01
C TYR A 640 -18.17 2.43 -28.52
N ALA A 641 -17.19 1.59 -28.16
CA ALA A 641 -17.26 0.16 -28.41
C ALA A 641 -18.50 -0.45 -27.73
N ALA A 642 -19.05 -1.51 -28.32
CA ALA A 642 -20.33 -2.09 -27.89
C ALA A 642 -20.30 -2.59 -26.44
N ASP A 643 -19.15 -3.04 -25.94
CA ASP A 643 -18.95 -3.52 -24.57
C ASP A 643 -19.08 -2.46 -23.46
N ILE A 644 -18.99 -1.18 -23.82
CA ILE A 644 -19.20 -0.06 -22.90
C ILE A 644 -20.69 0.12 -22.59
N ASP A 645 -21.54 -0.06 -23.60
CA ASP A 645 -22.98 0.21 -23.52
C ASP A 645 -23.84 -1.04 -23.35
N PHE A 646 -23.32 -2.19 -23.77
CA PHE A 646 -24.02 -3.47 -23.78
C PHE A 646 -23.23 -4.51 -22.99
N SER A 647 -23.97 -5.41 -22.35
CA SER A 647 -23.45 -6.67 -21.82
C SER A 647 -23.98 -7.82 -22.67
N ILE A 648 -23.39 -9.01 -22.51
CA ILE A 648 -23.66 -10.17 -23.36
C ILE A 648 -23.81 -11.45 -22.53
N ILE A 649 -24.78 -12.28 -22.91
CA ILE A 649 -25.03 -13.60 -22.30
C ILE A 649 -25.46 -14.62 -23.36
N ALA A 650 -25.10 -15.88 -23.18
CA ALA A 650 -25.50 -16.97 -24.08
C ALA A 650 -26.83 -17.59 -23.67
N ILE A 651 -27.74 -17.70 -24.64
CA ILE A 651 -29.13 -18.15 -24.45
C ILE A 651 -29.46 -19.29 -25.43
N GLN A 652 -30.50 -20.07 -25.13
CA GLN A 652 -30.98 -21.16 -25.99
C GLN A 652 -31.59 -20.69 -27.32
#